data_AF-A0A2P6NC95-F1
#
_entry.id   AF-A0A2P6NC95-F1
#
_cell.length_a   1.000
_cell.length_b   1.000
_cell.length_c   1.000
_cell.angle_alpha   90.00
_cell.angle_beta   90.00
_cell.angle_gamma   90.00
#
_symmetry.space_group_name_H-M   'P 1'
#
loop_
_entity.id
_entity.type
_entity.pdbx_description
1 polymer ?
#
loop_
_entity_poly.entity_id
_entity_poly.type
_entity_poly.pdbx_seq_one_letter_code
_entity_poly.pdbx_strand_id
1 'polypeptide(L)'
;MHPLTSAVILYLCLGCNTLELQTYQWLVDVYQQLGQNYTVQYGGMNNRLICSTFPGLNCGQGLNPGEEWPTGISLNRPLNGSINPSIGNLVNLTTLHLESNISGSLPSSFTNLTRLQTLNISHNRFNGSILSILTNMTSLREIILDGNPLNTNIPPQLFQLPHLTYLSMSDCQLTGTIFQSNLLHNALTTNNITTLLLKNNSLRGTIYVENSALDASYNLFTSVVFSSHLTLSQCDLSHNNFPCYLREVHNCTVTPTVCNVADVLNGLYDRSTRLDVTEAEILLENITRSSMVPQLVSAVTSVLLRDQNSFNLRTKDVNLTVTTYNTSQSTAAINLSLNEISVNFPDIVAGNETAVSFSLSSLSYNAFGSIDSGQIYSPVVGVSLYDSQGEEKSVENTTQSINITIPFDSIPYSYAPTCLHWIEEDRVWSKNGCNSTLSDSRHVICHCNHLTNFSVGAEPSNVSKKNDDTRLIIIITTCVGGGILFISIGVVAYLVVRRKRYEEVTKGREMYHLSTQLSSDHVITDDVIYSSPRTVIHRARYQNTPVVVRKSKESSTTTNQISIVQRLHHPNIVQYFGYYIDAEEEACTILEYCPSGLYIEHFERGRVELTPLQMIQICMDVSSAMVYLDDIHMLLDELSIATVLVKCADKDYISKLNGFHISAGGKDKNDVKQLGLFMWEVQHQRLSHKDDQRWSSDVYTDIATQCLEGDIHKYREANDRLKQLYLESASTKERKNRLPSGLDNVYVEST
;
A
#
# COMPACT_ATOMS: atom_id res chain seq x y z
N MET A 1 -12.31 -43.47 -62.95
CA MET A 1 -11.86 -42.98 -61.63
C MET A 1 -11.46 -44.19 -60.81
N HIS A 2 -10.17 -44.42 -60.61
CA HIS A 2 -9.64 -45.45 -59.71
C HIS A 2 -8.76 -44.75 -58.66
N PRO A 3 -8.67 -45.26 -57.43
CA PRO A 3 -7.70 -44.76 -56.46
C PRO A 3 -6.29 -44.88 -57.04
N LEU A 4 -5.52 -43.79 -56.99
CA LEU A 4 -4.14 -43.77 -57.45
C LEU A 4 -3.30 -44.66 -56.52
N THR A 5 -2.94 -45.84 -57.00
CA THR A 5 -1.90 -46.70 -56.43
C THR A 5 -0.59 -46.41 -57.14
N SER A 6 0.56 -46.73 -56.53
CA SER A 6 1.89 -46.62 -57.15
C SER A 6 1.96 -47.23 -58.56
N ALA A 7 1.15 -48.26 -58.82
CA ALA A 7 1.03 -48.94 -60.11
C ALA A 7 0.40 -48.07 -61.22
N VAL A 8 -0.48 -47.11 -60.88
CA VAL A 8 -1.17 -46.24 -61.84
C VAL A 8 -0.27 -45.08 -62.30
N ILE A 9 0.58 -44.56 -61.40
CA ILE A 9 1.57 -43.50 -61.71
C ILE A 9 2.60 -44.00 -62.72
N LEU A 10 3.11 -45.23 -62.51
CA LEU A 10 4.06 -45.89 -63.41
C LEU A 10 3.52 -46.11 -64.83
N TYR A 11 2.23 -46.42 -64.96
CA TYR A 11 1.63 -46.80 -66.24
C TYR A 11 1.33 -45.60 -67.14
N LEU A 12 1.20 -44.40 -66.56
CA LEU A 12 0.67 -43.24 -67.26
C LEU A 12 1.74 -42.17 -67.55
N CYS A 13 2.87 -42.09 -66.84
CA CYS A 13 3.92 -41.13 -67.17
C CYS A 13 4.98 -41.68 -68.15
N LEU A 14 4.69 -41.63 -69.45
CA LEU A 14 5.57 -42.15 -70.51
C LEU A 14 6.85 -41.31 -70.76
N GLY A 15 6.91 -40.09 -70.23
CA GLY A 15 8.04 -39.16 -70.38
C GLY A 15 8.70 -38.69 -69.07
N CYS A 16 8.43 -39.35 -67.94
CA CYS A 16 9.07 -39.02 -66.65
C CYS A 16 10.47 -39.64 -66.55
N ASN A 17 11.42 -38.93 -65.95
CA ASN A 17 12.66 -39.54 -65.46
C ASN A 17 12.43 -40.27 -64.12
N THR A 18 13.43 -41.03 -63.64
CA THR A 18 13.32 -41.82 -62.41
C THR A 18 13.08 -40.98 -61.16
N LEU A 19 13.64 -39.77 -61.10
CA LEU A 19 13.51 -38.86 -59.96
C LEU A 19 12.14 -38.18 -59.92
N GLU A 20 11.59 -37.80 -61.08
CA GLU A 20 10.23 -37.29 -61.23
C GLU A 20 9.23 -38.36 -60.73
N LEU A 21 9.39 -39.61 -61.16
CA LEU A 21 8.53 -40.72 -60.75
C LEU A 21 8.57 -40.97 -59.23
N GLN A 22 9.77 -40.93 -58.62
CA GLN A 22 9.94 -41.08 -57.17
C GLN A 22 9.32 -39.91 -56.40
N THR A 23 9.47 -38.69 -56.91
CA THR A 23 8.88 -37.48 -56.32
C THR A 23 7.36 -37.58 -56.26
N TYR A 24 6.74 -38.06 -57.34
CA TYR A 24 5.31 -38.29 -57.36
C TYR A 24 4.86 -39.40 -56.42
N GLN A 25 5.67 -40.46 -56.24
CA GLN A 25 5.37 -41.48 -55.26
C GLN A 25 5.39 -40.92 -53.83
N TRP A 26 6.39 -40.10 -53.47
CA TRP A 26 6.44 -39.46 -52.15
C TRP A 26 5.26 -38.51 -51.92
N LEU A 27 4.85 -37.76 -52.95
CA LEU A 27 3.66 -36.92 -52.88
C LEU A 27 2.39 -37.76 -52.64
N VAL A 28 2.25 -38.90 -53.32
CA VAL A 28 1.13 -39.80 -53.08
C VAL A 28 1.16 -40.39 -51.67
N ASP A 29 2.32 -40.79 -51.16
CA ASP A 29 2.45 -41.31 -49.79
C ASP A 29 2.03 -40.25 -48.75
N VAL A 30 2.46 -38.99 -48.94
CA VAL A 30 2.06 -37.85 -48.10
C VAL A 30 0.56 -37.61 -48.17
N TYR A 31 -0.02 -37.56 -49.38
CA TYR A 31 -1.44 -37.26 -49.57
C TYR A 31 -2.36 -38.41 -49.14
N GLN A 32 -1.96 -39.67 -49.31
CA GLN A 32 -2.71 -40.85 -48.86
C GLN A 32 -2.77 -40.92 -47.34
N GLN A 33 -1.66 -40.70 -46.65
CA GLN A 33 -1.62 -40.78 -45.18
C GLN A 33 -2.44 -39.67 -44.51
N LEU A 34 -2.62 -38.55 -45.20
CA LEU A 34 -3.47 -37.45 -44.75
C LEU A 34 -4.98 -37.69 -45.02
N GLY A 35 -5.36 -38.85 -45.57
CA GLY A 35 -6.72 -39.39 -45.51
C GLY A 35 -7.66 -38.98 -46.65
N GLN A 36 -7.15 -38.73 -47.86
CA GLN A 36 -7.96 -38.19 -48.96
C GLN A 36 -7.79 -38.98 -50.28
N ASN A 37 -8.92 -39.21 -50.97
CA ASN A 37 -8.95 -39.73 -52.34
C ASN A 37 -8.81 -38.58 -53.33
N TYR A 38 -7.62 -38.39 -53.90
CA TYR A 38 -7.40 -37.44 -54.99
C TYR A 38 -7.32 -38.14 -56.35
N THR A 39 -7.81 -37.46 -57.38
CA THR A 39 -7.62 -37.85 -58.79
C THR A 39 -6.69 -36.85 -59.45
N VAL A 40 -5.48 -37.28 -59.79
CA VAL A 40 -4.49 -36.49 -60.54
C VAL A 40 -4.85 -36.50 -62.04
N GLN A 41 -4.67 -35.36 -62.72
CA GLN A 41 -4.84 -35.25 -64.18
C GLN A 41 -3.47 -35.33 -64.87
N TYR A 42 -3.41 -36.02 -66.01
CA TYR A 42 -2.24 -36.09 -66.89
C TYR A 42 -2.41 -35.07 -68.02
N GLY A 43 -1.35 -34.38 -68.44
CA GLY A 43 -1.44 -33.39 -69.53
C GLY A 43 -0.24 -33.37 -70.46
N GLY A 44 -0.48 -32.96 -71.71
CA GLY A 44 0.54 -32.80 -72.76
C GLY A 44 0.80 -34.05 -73.63
N MET A 45 1.56 -33.87 -74.72
CA MET A 45 1.84 -34.93 -75.72
C MET A 45 2.65 -36.13 -75.17
N ASN A 46 3.30 -35.99 -74.01
CA ASN A 46 4.13 -37.03 -73.39
C ASN A 46 3.53 -37.63 -72.10
N ASN A 47 2.27 -37.28 -71.79
CA ASN A 47 1.57 -37.77 -70.60
C ASN A 47 2.34 -37.52 -69.29
N ARG A 48 3.11 -36.42 -69.22
CA ARG A 48 3.84 -36.02 -68.01
C ARG A 48 2.83 -35.62 -66.93
N LEU A 49 3.11 -36.02 -65.70
CA LEU A 49 2.33 -35.57 -64.56
C LEU A 49 2.57 -34.07 -64.40
N ILE A 50 1.49 -33.28 -64.34
CA ILE A 50 1.59 -31.84 -64.15
C ILE A 50 1.50 -31.59 -62.66
N CYS A 51 2.57 -31.07 -62.07
CA CYS A 51 2.70 -30.80 -60.65
C CYS A 51 1.51 -29.96 -60.13
N SER A 52 1.04 -28.98 -60.93
CA SER A 52 -0.08 -28.09 -60.60
C SER A 52 -1.46 -28.78 -60.52
N THR A 53 -1.57 -30.08 -60.82
CA THR A 53 -2.85 -30.81 -60.73
C THR A 53 -3.13 -31.38 -59.35
N PHE A 54 -2.14 -31.42 -58.46
CA PHE A 54 -2.36 -31.76 -57.05
C PHE A 54 -3.02 -30.58 -56.33
N PRO A 55 -4.20 -30.78 -55.71
CA PRO A 55 -4.85 -29.71 -54.96
C PRO A 55 -3.96 -29.22 -53.82
N GLY A 56 -3.71 -27.92 -53.79
CA GLY A 56 -2.89 -27.29 -52.75
C GLY A 56 -1.38 -27.37 -52.98
N LEU A 57 -0.92 -27.84 -54.14
CA LEU A 57 0.51 -27.94 -54.44
C LEU A 57 0.99 -26.78 -55.31
N ASN A 58 2.08 -26.14 -54.89
CA ASN A 58 2.76 -25.08 -55.65
C ASN A 58 4.00 -25.67 -56.32
N CYS A 59 4.23 -25.30 -57.58
CA CYS A 59 5.27 -25.86 -58.42
C CYS A 59 6.24 -24.78 -58.88
N GLY A 60 7.54 -25.04 -58.71
CA GLY A 60 8.61 -24.22 -59.27
C GLY A 60 9.15 -24.81 -60.56
N GLN A 61 9.67 -23.95 -61.44
CA GLN A 61 10.37 -24.41 -62.64
C GLN A 61 11.69 -25.09 -62.25
N GLY A 62 11.92 -26.27 -62.81
CA GLY A 62 13.18 -27.00 -62.73
C GLY A 62 14.25 -26.38 -63.62
N LEU A 63 15.45 -26.98 -63.61
CA LEU A 63 16.60 -26.50 -64.37
C LEU A 63 16.40 -26.61 -65.89
N ASN A 64 15.52 -27.53 -66.34
CA ASN A 64 15.19 -27.71 -67.75
C ASN A 64 13.80 -27.12 -68.09
N PRO A 65 13.61 -26.60 -69.32
CA PRO A 65 12.30 -26.13 -69.78
C PRO A 65 11.23 -27.25 -69.71
N GLY A 66 10.14 -27.01 -68.99
CA GLY A 66 9.03 -27.98 -68.82
C GLY A 66 9.20 -29.00 -67.70
N GLU A 67 10.23 -28.85 -66.87
CA GLU A 67 10.40 -29.58 -65.61
C GLU A 67 9.76 -28.75 -64.47
N GLU A 68 8.92 -29.38 -63.66
CA GLU A 68 8.23 -28.73 -62.52
C GLU A 68 8.49 -29.54 -61.24
N TRP A 69 8.84 -28.86 -60.15
CA TRP A 69 9.08 -29.48 -58.85
C TRP A 69 8.12 -28.94 -57.78
N PRO A 70 7.65 -29.77 -56.84
CA PRO A 70 6.89 -29.29 -55.69
C PRO A 70 7.77 -28.34 -54.86
N THR A 71 7.40 -27.07 -54.82
CA THR A 71 8.04 -26.04 -53.99
C THR A 71 7.15 -25.62 -52.83
N GLY A 72 5.84 -25.89 -52.89
CA GLY A 72 4.94 -25.63 -51.78
C GLY A 72 3.84 -26.66 -51.64
N ILE A 73 3.41 -26.89 -50.40
CA ILE A 73 2.21 -27.68 -50.08
C ILE A 73 1.35 -26.84 -49.14
N SER A 74 0.08 -26.62 -49.49
CA SER A 74 -0.91 -25.91 -48.69
C SER A 74 -2.21 -26.69 -48.66
N LEU A 75 -2.50 -27.30 -47.52
CA LEU A 75 -3.69 -28.13 -47.31
C LEU A 75 -4.49 -27.58 -46.12
N ASN A 76 -5.74 -27.18 -46.37
CA ASN A 76 -6.67 -26.59 -45.39
C ASN A 76 -7.95 -27.45 -45.22
N ARG A 77 -7.82 -28.76 -45.34
CA ARG A 77 -8.93 -29.74 -45.28
C ARG A 77 -8.82 -30.58 -44.01
N PRO A 78 -9.89 -31.26 -43.56
CA PRO A 78 -9.83 -32.18 -42.41
C PRO A 78 -9.03 -33.44 -42.74
N LEU A 79 -7.70 -33.32 -42.68
CA LEU A 79 -6.70 -34.37 -42.58
C LEU A 79 -6.58 -34.90 -41.14
N ASN A 80 -6.51 -36.21 -40.98
CA ASN A 80 -6.25 -36.89 -39.70
C ASN A 80 -4.97 -37.73 -39.83
N GLY A 81 -4.32 -38.04 -38.72
CA GLY A 81 -3.13 -38.92 -38.70
C GLY A 81 -1.86 -38.19 -38.34
N SER A 82 -0.73 -38.61 -38.91
CA SER A 82 0.61 -38.05 -38.67
C SER A 82 1.30 -37.73 -40.01
N ILE A 83 2.28 -36.83 -39.99
CA ILE A 83 3.06 -36.51 -41.20
C ILE A 83 3.89 -37.74 -41.64
N ASN A 84 3.75 -38.14 -42.91
CA ASN A 84 4.51 -39.24 -43.50
C ASN A 84 6.02 -38.87 -43.61
N PRO A 85 6.96 -39.74 -43.20
CA PRO A 85 8.40 -39.50 -43.35
C PRO A 85 8.86 -39.17 -44.78
N SER A 86 8.16 -39.63 -45.82
CA SER A 86 8.43 -39.31 -47.23
C SER A 86 8.39 -37.82 -47.54
N ILE A 87 7.76 -36.99 -46.68
CA ILE A 87 7.80 -35.53 -46.84
C ILE A 87 9.25 -35.00 -46.87
N GLY A 88 10.16 -35.62 -46.12
CA GLY A 88 11.57 -35.23 -46.05
C GLY A 88 12.35 -35.43 -47.34
N ASN A 89 11.79 -36.17 -48.30
CA ASN A 89 12.42 -36.36 -49.62
C ASN A 89 12.09 -35.21 -50.59
N LEU A 90 11.13 -34.34 -50.25
CA LEU A 90 10.73 -33.19 -51.05
C LEU A 90 11.66 -32.00 -50.79
N VAL A 91 12.97 -32.20 -51.03
CA VAL A 91 14.06 -31.27 -50.66
C VAL A 91 13.97 -29.87 -51.29
N ASN A 92 13.11 -29.71 -52.31
CA ASN A 92 12.85 -28.43 -52.98
C ASN A 92 11.71 -27.63 -52.35
N LEU A 93 11.04 -28.14 -51.32
CA LEU A 93 9.98 -27.41 -50.61
C LEU A 93 10.54 -26.15 -49.94
N THR A 94 9.89 -25.03 -50.23
CA THR A 94 10.11 -23.73 -49.60
C THR A 94 8.95 -23.34 -48.69
N THR A 95 7.75 -23.87 -48.92
CA THR A 95 6.54 -23.55 -48.13
C THR A 95 5.75 -24.81 -47.76
N LEU A 96 5.34 -24.93 -46.49
CA LEU A 96 4.48 -26.01 -46.02
C LEU A 96 3.41 -25.46 -45.08
N HIS A 97 2.16 -25.46 -45.53
CA HIS A 97 0.99 -25.08 -44.75
C HIS A 97 0.06 -26.28 -44.58
N LEU A 98 -0.17 -26.71 -43.34
CA LEU A 98 -1.08 -27.81 -43.00
C LEU A 98 -1.95 -27.38 -41.82
N GLU A 99 -3.25 -27.16 -42.03
CA GLU A 99 -4.18 -26.78 -40.96
C GLU A 99 -5.29 -27.84 -40.87
N SER A 100 -5.26 -28.68 -39.83
CA SER A 100 -6.19 -29.80 -39.65
C SER A 100 -6.10 -30.49 -38.27
N ASN A 101 -6.48 -31.76 -38.12
CA ASN A 101 -6.33 -32.59 -36.92
C ASN A 101 -5.10 -33.50 -36.98
N ILE A 102 -3.98 -33.04 -37.54
CA ILE A 102 -2.74 -33.84 -37.60
C ILE A 102 -2.15 -33.95 -36.19
N SER A 103 -1.65 -35.11 -35.80
CA SER A 103 -1.18 -35.42 -34.46
C SER A 103 0.19 -36.11 -34.48
N GLY A 104 0.88 -36.12 -33.33
CA GLY A 104 2.19 -36.75 -33.16
C GLY A 104 3.35 -35.74 -33.25
N SER A 105 4.51 -36.22 -33.68
CA SER A 105 5.73 -35.42 -33.89
C SER A 105 6.00 -35.21 -35.39
N LEU A 106 6.93 -34.31 -35.73
CA LEU A 106 7.54 -34.35 -37.05
C LEU A 106 8.45 -35.59 -37.16
N PRO A 107 8.54 -36.23 -38.34
CA PRO A 107 9.50 -37.30 -38.56
C PRO A 107 10.93 -36.74 -38.58
N SER A 108 11.94 -37.54 -38.22
CA SER A 108 13.35 -37.11 -38.26
C SER A 108 13.82 -36.70 -39.66
N SER A 109 13.24 -37.27 -40.72
CA SER A 109 13.49 -36.89 -42.10
C SER A 109 13.07 -35.45 -42.44
N PHE A 110 12.27 -34.80 -41.59
CA PHE A 110 11.81 -33.43 -41.81
C PHE A 110 12.97 -32.42 -41.83
N THR A 111 14.09 -32.71 -41.16
CA THR A 111 15.31 -31.89 -41.19
C THR A 111 15.98 -31.86 -42.57
N ASN A 112 15.66 -32.80 -43.48
CA ASN A 112 16.18 -32.82 -44.86
C ASN A 112 15.57 -31.70 -45.73
N LEU A 113 14.50 -31.05 -45.27
CA LEU A 113 13.86 -29.92 -45.95
C LEU A 113 14.69 -28.63 -45.79
N THR A 114 15.94 -28.68 -46.26
CA THR A 114 16.95 -27.62 -46.10
C THR A 114 16.63 -26.34 -46.87
N ARG A 115 15.60 -26.34 -47.71
CA ARG A 115 15.12 -25.14 -48.44
C ARG A 115 13.83 -24.56 -47.87
N LEU A 116 13.26 -25.18 -46.83
CA LEU A 116 12.00 -24.75 -46.25
C LEU A 116 12.16 -23.40 -45.56
N GLN A 117 11.34 -22.44 -45.95
CA GLN A 117 11.35 -21.06 -45.47
C GLN A 117 10.12 -20.74 -44.63
N THR A 118 8.94 -21.20 -45.05
CA THR A 118 7.68 -20.98 -44.32
C THR A 118 7.09 -22.31 -43.88
N LEU A 119 6.89 -22.48 -42.58
CA LEU A 119 6.19 -23.60 -41.97
C LEU A 119 4.99 -23.07 -41.18
N ASN A 120 3.79 -23.38 -41.67
CA ASN A 120 2.55 -23.15 -40.94
C ASN A 120 1.86 -24.48 -40.67
N ILE A 121 1.81 -24.87 -39.41
CA ILE A 121 1.12 -26.08 -38.94
C ILE A 121 0.22 -25.77 -37.75
N SER A 122 -0.30 -24.55 -37.72
CA SER A 122 -1.27 -24.08 -36.73
C SER A 122 -2.53 -24.95 -36.69
N HIS A 123 -3.21 -24.90 -35.55
CA HIS A 123 -4.47 -25.56 -35.25
C HIS A 123 -4.47 -27.08 -35.45
N ASN A 124 -3.35 -27.74 -35.15
CA ASN A 124 -3.20 -29.20 -35.16
C ASN A 124 -3.07 -29.76 -33.72
N ARG A 125 -2.64 -31.02 -33.60
CA ARG A 125 -2.44 -31.76 -32.34
C ARG A 125 -0.99 -32.22 -32.19
N PHE A 126 -0.02 -31.41 -32.64
CA PHE A 126 1.40 -31.70 -32.46
C PHE A 126 1.79 -31.59 -30.99
N ASN A 127 2.79 -32.38 -30.57
CA ASN A 127 3.36 -32.33 -29.22
C ASN A 127 4.72 -31.60 -29.20
N GLY A 128 5.25 -31.32 -28.00
CA GLY A 128 6.45 -30.49 -27.81
C GLY A 128 7.74 -30.99 -28.45
N SER A 129 7.82 -32.26 -28.86
CA SER A 129 9.01 -32.80 -29.54
C SER A 129 9.31 -32.07 -30.86
N ILE A 130 8.32 -31.42 -31.46
CA ILE A 130 8.47 -30.65 -32.69
C ILE A 130 9.55 -29.57 -32.60
N LEU A 131 9.65 -28.88 -31.46
CA LEU A 131 10.57 -27.77 -31.30
C LEU A 131 12.03 -28.22 -31.45
N SER A 132 12.36 -29.44 -31.00
CA SER A 132 13.72 -30.00 -31.13
C SER A 132 14.14 -30.30 -32.58
N ILE A 133 13.19 -30.53 -33.47
CA ILE A 133 13.46 -30.75 -34.90
C ILE A 133 13.66 -29.40 -35.59
N LEU A 134 12.83 -28.41 -35.24
CA LEU A 134 12.88 -27.07 -35.84
C LEU A 134 14.19 -26.33 -35.54
N THR A 135 14.85 -26.59 -34.41
CA THR A 135 16.16 -25.97 -34.09
C THR A 135 17.27 -26.28 -35.10
N ASN A 136 17.12 -27.33 -35.92
CA ASN A 136 18.10 -27.71 -36.95
C ASN A 136 17.74 -27.20 -38.35
N MET A 137 16.60 -26.51 -38.52
CA MET A 137 16.10 -26.07 -39.82
C MET A 137 16.52 -24.63 -40.10
N THR A 138 17.80 -24.43 -40.43
CA THR A 138 18.45 -23.12 -40.54
C THR A 138 17.92 -22.20 -41.63
N SER A 139 17.18 -22.72 -42.62
CA SER A 139 16.57 -21.95 -43.70
C SER A 139 15.21 -21.32 -43.37
N LEU A 140 14.61 -21.69 -42.23
CA LEU A 140 13.30 -21.19 -41.82
C LEU A 140 13.34 -19.68 -41.57
N ARG A 141 12.33 -19.01 -42.12
CA ARG A 141 12.04 -17.58 -41.98
C ARG A 141 10.77 -17.33 -41.18
N GLU A 142 9.79 -18.21 -41.33
CA GLU A 142 8.48 -18.09 -40.72
C GLU A 142 8.04 -19.43 -40.13
N ILE A 143 7.70 -19.42 -38.84
CA ILE A 143 7.19 -20.58 -38.11
C ILE A 143 5.88 -20.19 -37.43
N ILE A 144 4.79 -20.90 -37.75
CA ILE A 144 3.46 -20.69 -37.20
C ILE A 144 2.95 -22.02 -36.63
N LEU A 145 2.89 -22.13 -35.31
CA LEU A 145 2.50 -23.33 -34.55
C LEU A 145 1.23 -23.15 -33.72
N ASP A 146 0.53 -22.02 -33.87
CA ASP A 146 -0.56 -21.60 -32.99
C ASP A 146 -1.60 -22.71 -32.73
N GLY A 147 -2.12 -22.80 -31.51
CA GLY A 147 -3.18 -23.74 -31.17
C GLY A 147 -2.80 -25.22 -31.18
N ASN A 148 -1.51 -25.56 -31.04
CA ASN A 148 -1.04 -26.93 -30.85
C ASN A 148 -0.72 -27.22 -29.37
N PRO A 149 -1.12 -28.36 -28.78
CA PRO A 149 -0.88 -28.68 -27.37
C PRO A 149 0.57 -29.13 -27.10
N LEU A 150 1.54 -28.23 -27.30
CA LEU A 150 2.97 -28.53 -27.23
C LEU A 150 3.42 -28.96 -25.83
N ASN A 151 2.88 -28.35 -24.76
CA ASN A 151 3.14 -28.72 -23.36
C ASN A 151 4.64 -28.86 -23.02
N THR A 152 5.45 -27.91 -23.46
CA THR A 152 6.92 -27.95 -23.31
C THR A 152 7.49 -26.55 -23.14
N ASN A 153 8.77 -26.48 -22.79
CA ASN A 153 9.55 -25.25 -22.83
C ASN A 153 10.04 -24.97 -24.26
N ILE A 154 10.28 -23.69 -24.56
CA ILE A 154 10.87 -23.26 -25.83
C ILE A 154 12.40 -23.49 -25.78
N PRO A 155 13.00 -24.23 -26.73
CA PRO A 155 14.44 -24.38 -26.80
C PRO A 155 15.11 -23.04 -27.16
N PRO A 156 16.12 -22.57 -26.41
CA PRO A 156 16.82 -21.32 -26.72
C PRO A 156 17.42 -21.27 -28.13
N GLN A 157 17.80 -22.44 -28.68
CA GLN A 157 18.34 -22.59 -30.03
C GLN A 157 17.36 -22.15 -31.12
N LEU A 158 16.05 -22.14 -30.86
CA LEU A 158 15.05 -21.68 -31.81
C LEU A 158 15.21 -20.18 -32.12
N PHE A 159 15.60 -19.39 -31.10
CA PHE A 159 15.90 -17.96 -31.23
C PHE A 159 17.27 -17.68 -31.88
N GLN A 160 18.06 -18.72 -32.15
CA GLN A 160 19.38 -18.63 -32.79
C GLN A 160 19.33 -18.99 -34.29
N LEU A 161 18.14 -19.28 -34.84
CA LEU A 161 18.00 -19.59 -36.26
C LEU A 161 18.33 -18.33 -37.10
N PRO A 162 19.28 -18.42 -38.05
CA PRO A 162 19.92 -17.24 -38.65
C PRO A 162 18.99 -16.42 -39.55
N HIS A 163 17.91 -17.02 -40.05
CA HIS A 163 16.99 -16.41 -41.00
C HIS A 163 15.57 -16.21 -40.44
N LEU A 164 15.32 -16.61 -39.19
CA LEU A 164 13.98 -16.58 -38.61
C LEU A 164 13.56 -15.14 -38.32
N THR A 165 12.48 -14.70 -38.96
CA THR A 165 11.93 -13.34 -38.85
C THR A 165 10.53 -13.30 -38.25
N TYR A 166 9.78 -14.41 -38.30
CA TYR A 166 8.42 -14.52 -37.80
C TYR A 166 8.26 -15.83 -37.00
N LEU A 167 7.85 -15.72 -35.73
CA LEU A 167 7.61 -16.86 -34.86
C LEU A 167 6.27 -16.68 -34.12
N SER A 168 5.33 -17.59 -34.35
CA SER A 168 4.03 -17.62 -33.68
C SER A 168 3.80 -18.98 -33.04
N MET A 169 3.58 -18.98 -31.72
CA MET A 169 3.28 -20.15 -30.89
C MET A 169 2.24 -19.79 -29.82
N SER A 170 1.22 -19.06 -30.22
CA SER A 170 0.10 -18.68 -29.36
C SER A 170 -0.78 -19.90 -29.05
N ASP A 171 -1.38 -19.95 -27.86
CA ASP A 171 -2.29 -21.04 -27.45
C ASP A 171 -1.64 -22.43 -27.48
N CYS A 172 -0.34 -22.51 -27.15
CA CYS A 172 0.45 -23.73 -27.29
C CYS A 172 0.72 -24.50 -25.98
N GLN A 173 0.18 -24.03 -24.85
CA GLN A 173 0.43 -24.60 -23.52
C GLN A 173 1.93 -24.61 -23.15
N LEU A 174 2.68 -23.60 -23.61
CA LEU A 174 4.12 -23.49 -23.36
C LEU A 174 4.40 -23.11 -21.91
N THR A 175 5.50 -23.63 -21.36
CA THR A 175 5.91 -23.40 -19.96
C THR A 175 7.37 -22.94 -19.87
N GLY A 176 7.83 -22.60 -18.67
CA GLY A 176 9.23 -22.25 -18.41
C GLY A 176 9.59 -20.82 -18.81
N THR A 177 10.88 -20.52 -18.93
CA THR A 177 11.40 -19.21 -19.32
C THR A 177 11.84 -19.22 -20.79
N ILE A 178 11.80 -18.07 -21.46
CA ILE A 178 12.30 -17.93 -22.85
C ILE A 178 13.83 -18.04 -22.87
N PHE A 179 14.49 -17.44 -21.89
CA PHE A 179 15.95 -17.47 -21.75
C PHE A 179 16.33 -18.07 -20.39
N GLN A 180 17.36 -18.93 -20.38
CA GLN A 180 17.99 -19.39 -19.15
C GLN A 180 19.07 -18.37 -18.74
N SER A 181 19.15 -18.06 -17.44
CA SER A 181 20.00 -17.02 -16.83
C SER A 181 21.50 -17.08 -17.18
N ASN A 182 21.98 -18.19 -17.73
CA ASN A 182 23.41 -18.41 -17.98
C ASN A 182 23.82 -18.15 -19.46
N LEU A 183 22.90 -17.71 -20.32
CA LEU A 183 23.13 -17.48 -21.76
C LEU A 183 22.98 -16.01 -22.18
N LEU A 184 22.87 -15.09 -21.21
CA LEU A 184 22.46 -13.69 -21.40
C LEU A 184 23.39 -12.83 -22.27
N HIS A 185 24.66 -13.18 -22.46
CA HIS A 185 25.59 -12.27 -23.15
C HIS A 185 25.68 -12.47 -24.68
N ASN A 186 25.32 -13.64 -25.22
CA ASN A 186 25.46 -13.92 -26.67
C ASN A 186 24.11 -14.20 -27.39
N ALA A 187 23.05 -14.56 -26.66
CA ALA A 187 21.75 -14.88 -27.28
C ALA A 187 20.91 -13.61 -27.59
N LEU A 188 21.02 -12.56 -26.78
CA LEU A 188 20.27 -11.29 -26.93
C LEU A 188 20.83 -10.36 -28.02
N THR A 189 22.03 -10.64 -28.54
CA THR A 189 22.68 -9.79 -29.55
C THR A 189 22.49 -10.28 -30.99
N THR A 190 21.74 -11.37 -31.22
CA THR A 190 21.68 -12.05 -32.53
C THR A 190 20.28 -12.48 -32.99
N ASN A 191 19.20 -12.12 -32.28
CA ASN A 191 17.85 -12.51 -32.68
C ASN A 191 17.33 -11.64 -33.85
N ASN A 192 17.09 -12.25 -35.01
CA ASN A 192 16.55 -11.60 -36.22
C ASN A 192 15.02 -11.57 -36.28
N ILE A 193 14.33 -12.07 -35.25
CA ILE A 193 12.87 -12.13 -35.23
C ILE A 193 12.29 -10.71 -35.19
N THR A 194 11.48 -10.38 -36.18
CA THR A 194 10.77 -9.11 -36.26
C THR A 194 9.38 -9.18 -35.64
N THR A 195 8.73 -10.35 -35.70
CA THR A 195 7.39 -10.59 -35.15
C THR A 195 7.41 -11.84 -34.26
N LEU A 196 7.04 -11.67 -32.99
CA LEU A 196 6.98 -12.73 -32.00
C LEU A 196 5.60 -12.78 -31.34
N LEU A 197 4.86 -13.86 -31.54
CA LEU A 197 3.52 -14.06 -30.97
C LEU A 197 3.53 -15.29 -30.05
N LEU A 198 3.34 -15.06 -28.76
CA LEU A 198 3.41 -16.03 -27.67
C LEU A 198 2.17 -15.97 -26.76
N LYS A 199 1.08 -15.40 -27.26
CA LYS A 199 -0.16 -15.17 -26.51
C LYS A 199 -0.71 -16.45 -25.89
N ASN A 200 -1.31 -16.33 -24.71
CA ASN A 200 -2.06 -17.40 -24.04
C ASN A 200 -1.23 -18.67 -23.81
N ASN A 201 -0.18 -18.53 -23.00
CA ASN A 201 0.70 -19.61 -22.56
C ASN A 201 0.97 -19.50 -21.06
N SER A 202 1.90 -20.29 -20.52
CA SER A 202 2.34 -20.27 -19.11
C SER A 202 3.82 -19.94 -18.97
N LEU A 203 4.32 -19.05 -19.84
CA LEU A 203 5.72 -18.60 -19.83
C LEU A 203 5.98 -17.66 -18.65
N ARG A 204 7.17 -17.77 -18.05
CA ARG A 204 7.59 -17.05 -16.83
C ARG A 204 8.92 -16.33 -17.01
N GLY A 205 9.28 -15.51 -16.02
CA GLY A 205 10.58 -14.84 -15.94
C GLY A 205 10.59 -13.50 -16.67
N THR A 206 11.72 -13.18 -17.31
CA THR A 206 11.93 -11.91 -18.03
C THR A 206 11.64 -12.07 -19.52
N ILE A 207 10.82 -11.17 -20.07
CA ILE A 207 10.63 -11.02 -21.52
C ILE A 207 11.52 -9.88 -22.05
N TYR A 208 12.24 -10.13 -23.13
CA TYR A 208 13.09 -9.14 -23.80
C TYR A 208 12.37 -8.64 -25.05
N VAL A 209 12.15 -7.33 -25.13
CA VAL A 209 11.44 -6.69 -26.25
C VAL A 209 12.47 -6.20 -27.25
N GLU A 210 12.77 -7.09 -28.20
CA GLU A 210 13.69 -6.87 -29.32
C GLU A 210 12.99 -6.88 -30.68
N ASN A 211 11.70 -7.24 -30.72
CA ASN A 211 10.94 -7.46 -31.93
C ASN A 211 10.12 -6.21 -32.31
N SER A 212 9.94 -5.94 -33.60
CA SER A 212 9.09 -4.85 -34.10
C SER A 212 7.60 -5.07 -33.80
N ALA A 213 7.15 -6.32 -33.70
CA ALA A 213 5.81 -6.72 -33.31
C ALA A 213 5.87 -7.83 -32.25
N LEU A 214 5.21 -7.63 -31.11
CA LEU A 214 5.20 -8.57 -29.98
C LEU A 214 3.78 -8.75 -29.42
N ASP A 215 3.32 -9.99 -29.26
CA ASP A 215 2.17 -10.32 -28.42
C ASP A 215 2.56 -11.41 -27.45
N ALA A 216 2.81 -11.04 -26.20
CA ALA A 216 3.09 -11.96 -25.10
C ALA A 216 1.99 -11.89 -24.03
N SER A 217 0.78 -11.49 -24.44
CA SER A 217 -0.36 -11.37 -23.52
C SER A 217 -0.79 -12.73 -22.95
N TYR A 218 -1.46 -12.73 -21.80
CA TYR A 218 -1.94 -13.95 -21.11
C TYR A 218 -0.82 -14.96 -20.84
N ASN A 219 0.18 -14.51 -20.08
CA ASN A 219 1.31 -15.32 -19.63
C ASN A 219 1.59 -15.05 -18.14
N LEU A 220 2.74 -15.47 -17.63
CA LEU A 220 3.16 -15.33 -16.23
C LEU A 220 4.51 -14.61 -16.12
N PHE A 221 4.84 -13.71 -17.05
CA PHE A 221 6.07 -12.92 -16.98
C PHE A 221 6.04 -11.97 -15.77
N THR A 222 7.21 -11.79 -15.15
CA THR A 222 7.38 -10.96 -13.94
C THR A 222 8.33 -9.79 -14.16
N SER A 223 9.00 -9.72 -15.31
CA SER A 223 9.94 -8.65 -15.65
C SER A 223 10.00 -8.48 -17.16
N VAL A 224 10.27 -7.26 -17.62
CA VAL A 224 10.44 -6.96 -19.03
C VAL A 224 11.65 -6.05 -19.23
N VAL A 225 12.40 -6.28 -20.30
CA VAL A 225 13.57 -5.48 -20.69
C VAL A 225 13.35 -4.96 -22.11
N PHE A 226 13.54 -3.66 -22.31
CA PHE A 226 13.39 -3.00 -23.61
C PHE A 226 14.73 -2.67 -24.24
N SER A 227 14.88 -2.97 -25.53
CA SER A 227 16.02 -2.52 -26.30
C SER A 227 15.84 -1.05 -26.73
N SER A 228 16.84 -0.22 -26.41
CA SER A 228 16.80 1.26 -26.49
C SER A 228 16.63 1.87 -27.88
N HIS A 229 16.64 1.05 -28.95
CA HIS A 229 16.65 1.52 -30.35
C HIS A 229 15.47 1.02 -31.19
N LEU A 230 14.49 0.36 -30.57
CA LEU A 230 13.38 -0.23 -31.32
C LEU A 230 12.21 0.72 -31.53
N THR A 231 11.69 0.72 -32.76
CA THR A 231 10.38 1.28 -33.10
C THR A 231 9.37 0.13 -33.09
N LEU A 232 8.52 0.12 -32.08
CA LEU A 232 7.47 -0.88 -31.93
C LEU A 232 6.28 -0.52 -32.82
N SER A 233 5.89 -1.44 -33.70
CA SER A 233 4.70 -1.34 -34.54
C SER A 233 3.44 -1.81 -33.79
N GLN A 234 3.57 -2.86 -33.00
CA GLN A 234 2.53 -3.43 -32.15
C GLN A 234 3.18 -4.13 -30.97
N CYS A 235 2.66 -3.91 -29.76
CA CYS A 235 3.12 -4.63 -28.59
C CYS A 235 1.98 -4.84 -27.59
N ASP A 236 1.77 -6.10 -27.18
CA ASP A 236 0.81 -6.48 -26.14
C ASP A 236 1.49 -7.39 -25.11
N LEU A 237 1.54 -6.89 -23.88
CA LEU A 237 2.10 -7.53 -22.69
C LEU A 237 1.02 -7.68 -21.60
N SER A 238 -0.25 -7.45 -21.93
CA SER A 238 -1.37 -7.51 -20.99
C SER A 238 -1.53 -8.91 -20.38
N HIS A 239 -2.18 -8.99 -19.21
CA HIS A 239 -2.49 -10.23 -18.52
C HIS A 239 -1.23 -11.06 -18.20
N ASN A 240 -0.23 -10.39 -17.62
CA ASN A 240 0.98 -10.97 -17.06
C ASN A 240 1.10 -10.62 -15.57
N ASN A 241 2.12 -11.12 -14.89
CA ASN A 241 2.37 -10.88 -13.47
C ASN A 241 3.46 -9.81 -13.25
N PHE A 242 3.40 -8.73 -14.02
CA PHE A 242 4.35 -7.62 -13.88
C PHE A 242 4.11 -6.84 -12.59
N PRO A 243 5.17 -6.27 -11.99
CA PRO A 243 5.03 -5.36 -10.87
C PRO A 243 4.12 -4.18 -11.23
N CYS A 244 3.33 -3.71 -10.27
CA CYS A 244 2.39 -2.61 -10.46
C CYS A 244 3.05 -1.25 -10.77
N TYR A 245 4.36 -1.17 -10.52
CA TYR A 245 5.21 -0.02 -10.79
C TYR A 245 6.06 -0.21 -12.05
N LEU A 246 5.73 -1.20 -12.88
CA LEU A 246 6.39 -1.37 -14.16
C LEU A 246 6.25 -0.08 -14.97
N ARG A 247 7.38 0.39 -15.48
CA ARG A 247 7.48 1.60 -16.30
C ARG A 247 6.42 1.64 -17.39
N GLU A 248 5.80 2.81 -17.60
CA GLU A 248 4.95 3.02 -18.78
C GLU A 248 5.75 2.74 -20.05
N VAL A 249 5.32 1.73 -20.78
CA VAL A 249 5.96 1.31 -22.01
C VAL A 249 5.27 2.02 -23.16
N HIS A 250 5.86 3.10 -23.65
CA HIS A 250 5.35 3.75 -24.85
C HIS A 250 5.31 2.73 -26.00
N ASN A 251 4.09 2.48 -26.50
CA ASN A 251 3.70 1.53 -27.56
C ASN A 251 3.47 0.05 -27.16
N CYS A 252 3.57 -0.33 -25.88
CA CYS A 252 3.07 -1.65 -25.43
C CYS A 252 1.80 -1.53 -24.58
N THR A 253 0.83 -2.39 -24.84
CA THR A 253 -0.34 -2.57 -23.98
C THR A 253 0.07 -3.40 -22.77
N VAL A 254 -0.05 -2.85 -21.56
CA VAL A 254 0.20 -3.58 -20.30
C VAL A 254 -1.10 -3.52 -19.47
N THR A 255 -1.41 -4.56 -18.71
CA THR A 255 -2.56 -4.51 -17.80
C THR A 255 -2.23 -3.61 -16.62
N PRO A 256 -2.98 -2.51 -16.40
CA PRO A 256 -2.78 -1.66 -15.24
C PRO A 256 -3.12 -2.45 -13.97
N THR A 257 -2.14 -2.59 -13.09
CA THR A 257 -2.30 -3.22 -11.78
C THR A 257 -2.21 -2.12 -10.72
N VAL A 258 -3.22 -2.05 -9.85
CA VAL A 258 -3.21 -1.10 -8.73
C VAL A 258 -2.18 -1.58 -7.71
N CYS A 259 -1.29 -0.68 -7.30
CA CYS A 259 -0.31 -1.01 -6.26
C CYS A 259 -0.97 -1.08 -4.88
N ASN A 260 -0.97 -2.28 -4.29
CA ASN A 260 -1.26 -2.48 -2.87
C ASN A 260 0.05 -2.46 -2.07
N VAL A 261 0.15 -1.56 -1.10
CA VAL A 261 1.37 -1.38 -0.28
C VAL A 261 1.78 -2.68 0.41
N ALA A 262 0.83 -3.43 0.96
CA ALA A 262 1.12 -4.66 1.70
C ALA A 262 1.75 -5.75 0.82
N ASP A 263 1.33 -5.84 -0.45
CA ASP A 263 1.80 -6.85 -1.39
C ASP A 263 3.20 -6.51 -1.92
N VAL A 264 3.48 -5.21 -2.14
CA VAL A 264 4.76 -4.74 -2.68
C VAL A 264 5.87 -4.74 -1.62
N LEU A 265 5.56 -4.37 -0.37
CA LEU A 265 6.54 -4.13 0.67
C LEU A 265 7.45 -5.35 0.93
N ASN A 266 6.86 -6.54 1.02
CA ASN A 266 7.62 -7.79 1.23
C ASN A 266 8.61 -8.07 0.09
N GLY A 267 8.24 -7.72 -1.15
CA GLY A 267 9.10 -7.90 -2.33
C GLY A 267 10.30 -6.95 -2.35
N LEU A 268 10.14 -5.71 -1.86
CA LEU A 268 11.23 -4.73 -1.83
C LEU A 268 12.35 -5.13 -0.84
N TYR A 269 12.00 -5.74 0.29
CA TYR A 269 12.99 -6.21 1.26
C TYR A 269 13.79 -7.43 0.78
N ASP A 270 13.35 -8.13 -0.27
CA ASP A 270 14.16 -9.18 -0.89
C ASP A 270 15.44 -8.57 -1.50
N ARG A 271 16.61 -9.09 -1.12
CA ARG A 271 17.93 -8.61 -1.56
C ARG A 271 18.16 -8.72 -3.07
N SER A 272 17.42 -9.59 -3.76
CA SER A 272 17.48 -9.75 -5.21
C SER A 272 16.69 -8.68 -5.96
N THR A 273 15.77 -7.99 -5.28
CA THR A 273 14.98 -6.91 -5.89
C THR A 273 15.86 -5.73 -6.24
N ARG A 274 15.59 -5.16 -7.41
CA ARG A 274 16.24 -4.00 -8.01
C ARG A 274 15.13 -3.05 -8.44
N LEU A 275 15.38 -1.76 -8.29
CA LEU A 275 14.44 -0.69 -8.59
C LEU A 275 15.25 0.49 -9.10
N ASP A 276 14.84 1.10 -10.21
CA ASP A 276 15.40 2.39 -10.61
C ASP A 276 14.56 3.57 -10.09
N VAL A 277 15.07 4.78 -10.22
CA VAL A 277 14.40 6.00 -9.69
C VAL A 277 13.04 6.21 -10.36
N THR A 278 12.90 5.91 -11.64
CA THR A 278 11.64 6.10 -12.39
C THR A 278 10.59 5.07 -11.97
N GLU A 279 10.97 3.81 -11.80
CA GLU A 279 10.10 2.77 -11.26
C GLU A 279 9.66 3.10 -9.83
N ALA A 280 10.56 3.64 -9.01
CA ALA A 280 10.23 4.12 -7.68
C ALA A 280 9.23 5.30 -7.69
N GLU A 281 9.36 6.23 -8.65
CA GLU A 281 8.42 7.34 -8.84
C GLU A 281 7.02 6.83 -9.18
N ILE A 282 6.92 5.91 -10.15
CA ILE A 282 5.64 5.30 -10.56
C ILE A 282 5.01 4.53 -9.40
N LEU A 283 5.81 3.78 -8.64
CA LEU A 283 5.35 3.08 -7.45
C LEU A 283 4.70 4.03 -6.45
N LEU A 284 5.40 5.11 -6.11
CA LEU A 284 4.95 6.07 -5.10
C LEU A 284 3.80 6.97 -5.59
N GLU A 285 3.64 7.15 -6.90
CA GLU A 285 2.53 7.92 -7.50
C GLU A 285 1.22 7.12 -7.53
N ASN A 286 1.28 5.81 -7.78
CA ASN A 286 0.09 4.96 -7.98
C ASN A 286 -0.45 4.31 -6.70
N ILE A 287 0.13 4.61 -5.54
CA ILE A 287 -0.30 4.03 -4.26
C ILE A 287 -1.41 4.85 -3.60
N THR A 288 -2.41 4.14 -3.08
CA THR A 288 -3.44 4.73 -2.22
C THR A 288 -2.83 5.22 -0.91
N ARG A 289 -3.14 6.47 -0.53
CA ARG A 289 -2.73 7.05 0.76
C ARG A 289 -3.02 6.08 1.90
N SER A 290 -1.99 5.70 2.65
CA SER A 290 -2.03 4.65 3.67
C SER A 290 -1.00 4.95 4.76
N SER A 291 -1.23 4.43 5.97
CA SER A 291 -0.25 4.52 7.06
C SER A 291 1.03 3.72 6.83
N MET A 292 1.05 2.86 5.80
CA MET A 292 2.23 2.08 5.42
C MET A 292 3.17 2.84 4.45
N VAL A 293 2.78 4.03 3.96
CA VAL A 293 3.61 4.79 3.01
C VAL A 293 4.99 5.18 3.58
N PRO A 294 5.15 5.59 4.84
CA PRO A 294 6.47 5.84 5.42
C PRO A 294 7.38 4.60 5.38
N GLN A 295 6.84 3.42 5.72
CA GLN A 295 7.57 2.15 5.65
C GLN A 295 7.97 1.82 4.21
N LEU A 296 7.08 2.09 3.25
CA LEU A 296 7.39 1.94 1.84
C LEU A 296 8.50 2.89 1.38
N VAL A 297 8.51 4.15 1.83
CA VAL A 297 9.58 5.10 1.50
C VAL A 297 10.94 4.61 2.03
N SER A 298 10.98 4.05 3.24
CA SER A 298 12.19 3.40 3.78
C SER A 298 12.59 2.19 2.92
N ALA A 299 11.66 1.29 2.59
CA ALA A 299 11.94 0.14 1.73
C ALA A 299 12.46 0.52 0.33
N VAL A 300 11.84 1.51 -0.32
CA VAL A 300 12.28 2.06 -1.62
C VAL A 300 13.69 2.65 -1.50
N THR A 301 13.97 3.39 -0.41
CA THR A 301 15.29 3.95 -0.13
C THR A 301 16.35 2.85 -0.04
N SER A 302 16.09 1.81 0.76
CA SER A 302 17.01 0.67 0.91
C SER A 302 17.23 -0.10 -0.40
N VAL A 303 16.23 -0.24 -1.27
CA VAL A 303 16.40 -0.90 -2.57
C VAL A 303 17.25 -0.06 -3.52
N LEU A 304 16.99 1.25 -3.63
CA LEU A 304 17.74 2.15 -4.51
C LEU A 304 19.21 2.29 -4.08
N LEU A 305 19.47 2.30 -2.77
CA LEU A 305 20.84 2.35 -2.22
C LEU A 305 21.71 1.14 -2.59
N ARG A 306 21.13 0.04 -3.12
CA ARG A 306 21.89 -1.13 -3.56
C ARG A 306 22.67 -0.88 -4.85
N ASP A 307 22.16 -0.01 -5.72
CA ASP A 307 22.76 0.27 -7.03
C ASP A 307 23.20 1.74 -7.20
N GLN A 308 22.78 2.63 -6.29
CA GLN A 308 23.07 4.07 -6.36
C GLN A 308 23.48 4.64 -5.00
N ASN A 309 24.48 5.53 -4.99
CA ASN A 309 24.93 6.18 -3.75
C ASN A 309 24.09 7.43 -3.40
N SER A 310 23.54 8.14 -4.38
CA SER A 310 22.73 9.33 -4.14
C SER A 310 21.65 9.45 -5.21
N PHE A 311 20.46 9.86 -4.83
CA PHE A 311 19.32 10.01 -5.74
C PHE A 311 18.30 10.99 -5.18
N ASN A 312 17.44 11.51 -6.07
CA ASN A 312 16.35 12.38 -5.73
C ASN A 312 15.09 11.89 -6.46
N LEU A 313 13.98 11.84 -5.76
CA LEU A 313 12.71 11.32 -6.21
C LEU A 313 11.60 12.32 -5.87
N ARG A 314 10.74 12.62 -6.84
CA ARG A 314 9.67 13.60 -6.67
C ARG A 314 8.36 13.10 -7.26
N THR A 315 7.34 12.95 -6.42
CA THR A 315 5.97 12.63 -6.83
C THR A 315 4.99 13.69 -6.33
N LYS A 316 3.69 13.49 -6.54
CA LYS A 316 2.64 14.39 -6.05
C LYS A 316 2.60 14.48 -4.52
N ASP A 317 2.74 13.35 -3.83
CA ASP A 317 2.56 13.26 -2.37
C ASP A 317 3.85 12.94 -1.61
N VAL A 318 4.92 12.47 -2.29
CA VAL A 318 6.19 12.06 -1.68
C VAL A 318 7.36 12.74 -2.37
N ASN A 319 8.22 13.39 -1.60
CA ASN A 319 9.53 13.87 -2.02
C ASN A 319 10.62 13.15 -1.21
N LEU A 320 11.70 12.72 -1.84
CA LEU A 320 12.78 11.97 -1.19
C LEU A 320 14.13 12.35 -1.79
N THR A 321 15.09 12.69 -0.94
CA THR A 321 16.48 12.95 -1.34
C THR A 321 17.42 12.16 -0.45
N VAL A 322 18.37 11.47 -1.08
CA VAL A 322 19.37 10.65 -0.40
C VAL A 322 20.75 11.05 -0.89
N THR A 323 21.66 11.30 0.05
CA THR A 323 23.05 11.67 -0.26
C THR A 323 24.02 10.83 0.56
N THR A 324 24.92 10.12 -0.12
CA THR A 324 26.05 9.41 0.52
C THR A 324 27.22 10.36 0.80
N TYR A 325 27.78 10.26 2.00
CA TYR A 325 28.97 10.98 2.43
C TYR A 325 30.07 10.02 2.85
N ASN A 326 31.32 10.38 2.52
CA ASN A 326 32.50 9.71 3.02
C ASN A 326 32.99 10.41 4.28
N THR A 327 32.93 9.71 5.41
CA THR A 327 33.25 10.25 6.75
C THR A 327 34.74 10.58 6.92
N SER A 328 35.62 9.99 6.10
CA SER A 328 37.06 10.25 6.15
C SER A 328 37.47 11.61 5.57
N GLN A 329 36.57 12.32 4.89
CA GLN A 329 36.87 13.54 4.13
C GLN A 329 36.16 14.80 4.64
N SER A 330 35.25 14.70 5.62
CA SER A 330 34.44 15.83 6.09
C SER A 330 34.61 16.06 7.60
N THR A 331 34.96 17.29 7.97
CA THR A 331 34.95 17.79 9.37
C THR A 331 33.87 18.86 9.57
N ALA A 332 32.85 18.87 8.72
CA ALA A 332 31.82 19.90 8.68
C ALA A 332 30.42 19.27 8.67
N ALA A 333 29.52 19.92 9.40
CA ALA A 333 28.14 19.52 9.57
C ALA A 333 27.44 19.34 8.21
N ILE A 334 26.68 18.26 8.08
CA ILE A 334 26.12 17.78 6.82
C ILE A 334 24.75 18.43 6.60
N ASN A 335 24.58 19.14 5.49
CA ASN A 335 23.33 19.84 5.18
C ASN A 335 22.59 19.14 4.04
N LEU A 336 21.38 18.67 4.31
CA LEU A 336 20.42 18.22 3.30
C LEU A 336 19.31 19.25 3.18
N SER A 337 18.82 19.47 1.96
CA SER A 337 17.67 20.33 1.72
C SER A 337 16.72 19.68 0.72
N LEU A 338 15.42 19.85 0.98
CA LEU A 338 14.33 19.33 0.18
C LEU A 338 13.21 20.37 0.18
N ASN A 339 13.07 21.12 -0.90
CA ASN A 339 12.18 22.28 -0.98
C ASN A 339 12.50 23.32 0.13
N GLU A 340 11.54 23.61 1.02
CA GLU A 340 11.67 24.52 2.17
C GLU A 340 12.12 23.79 3.47
N ILE A 341 12.34 22.47 3.41
CA ILE A 341 12.83 21.67 4.54
C ILE A 341 14.35 21.57 4.45
N SER A 342 15.04 21.78 5.56
CA SER A 342 16.50 21.58 5.64
C SER A 342 16.90 20.86 6.91
N VAL A 343 17.86 19.94 6.82
CA VAL A 343 18.42 19.23 7.97
C VAL A 343 19.91 19.45 8.03
N ASN A 344 20.40 19.81 9.21
CA ASN A 344 21.81 19.93 9.52
C ASN A 344 22.20 18.83 10.53
N PHE A 345 22.99 17.86 10.07
CA PHE A 345 23.46 16.73 10.88
C PHE A 345 24.83 17.01 11.48
N PRO A 346 25.01 16.81 12.80
CA PRO A 346 26.32 16.86 13.41
C PRO A 346 27.17 15.64 13.01
N ASP A 347 28.48 15.85 12.85
CA ASP A 347 29.45 14.82 12.41
C ASP A 347 29.37 13.52 13.23
N ILE A 348 29.03 13.63 14.53
CA ILE A 348 28.93 12.49 15.45
C ILE A 348 27.85 11.48 15.06
N VAL A 349 26.83 11.89 14.30
CA VAL A 349 25.73 11.02 13.85
C VAL A 349 26.22 9.94 12.89
N ALA A 350 27.27 10.22 12.12
CA ALA A 350 27.85 9.25 11.19
C ALA A 350 28.61 8.11 11.91
N GLY A 351 28.98 8.28 13.18
CA GLY A 351 29.72 7.30 13.95
C GLY A 351 31.10 6.99 13.36
N ASN A 352 31.51 5.70 13.44
CA ASN A 352 32.82 5.22 12.95
C ASN A 352 32.76 4.59 11.54
N GLU A 353 31.66 4.75 10.81
CA GLU A 353 31.52 4.21 9.46
C GLU A 353 32.43 4.94 8.48
N THR A 354 32.81 4.30 7.38
CA THR A 354 33.63 4.93 6.31
C THR A 354 32.77 5.70 5.30
N ALA A 355 31.52 5.27 5.12
CA ALA A 355 30.53 5.95 4.30
C ALA A 355 29.13 5.74 4.89
N VAL A 356 28.31 6.80 4.87
CA VAL A 356 26.92 6.78 5.34
C VAL A 356 26.03 7.55 4.38
N SER A 357 24.77 7.14 4.27
CA SER A 357 23.77 7.83 3.45
C SER A 357 22.72 8.48 4.33
N PHE A 358 22.52 9.79 4.17
CA PHE A 358 21.45 10.51 4.84
C PHE A 358 20.25 10.60 3.91
N SER A 359 19.08 10.27 4.44
CA SER A 359 17.80 10.38 3.75
C SER A 359 16.96 11.48 4.37
N LEU A 360 16.39 12.34 3.52
CA LEU A 360 15.39 13.32 3.88
C LEU A 360 14.18 13.12 2.97
N SER A 361 13.03 12.84 3.58
CA SER A 361 11.76 12.64 2.89
C SER A 361 10.69 13.59 3.41
N SER A 362 9.70 13.88 2.57
CA SER A 362 8.54 14.70 2.91
C SER A 362 7.28 14.12 2.29
N LEU A 363 6.26 13.91 3.13
CA LEU A 363 4.91 13.51 2.74
C LEU A 363 3.97 14.71 2.85
N SER A 364 3.23 15.00 1.78
CA SER A 364 2.27 16.12 1.70
C SER A 364 1.06 15.97 2.64
N TYR A 365 0.90 14.79 3.24
CA TYR A 365 -0.19 14.44 4.13
C TYR A 365 0.36 13.68 5.34
N ASN A 366 -0.42 13.67 6.42
CA ASN A 366 -0.08 12.85 7.57
C ASN A 366 -0.49 11.39 7.32
N ALA A 367 0.50 10.53 7.02
CA ALA A 367 0.29 9.09 6.89
C ALA A 367 0.10 8.40 8.25
N PHE A 368 0.55 9.02 9.35
CA PHE A 368 0.49 8.42 10.67
C PHE A 368 -0.90 8.63 11.28
N GLY A 369 -1.65 7.53 11.36
CA GLY A 369 -2.88 7.45 12.14
C GLY A 369 -2.55 7.55 13.62
N SER A 370 -2.47 8.79 14.11
CA SER A 370 -2.32 9.10 15.53
C SER A 370 -3.63 9.58 16.11
N ILE A 371 -3.79 9.33 17.41
CA ILE A 371 -4.90 9.86 18.21
C ILE A 371 -4.94 11.40 18.14
N ASP A 372 -3.82 12.09 17.88
CA ASP A 372 -3.69 13.57 17.79
C ASP A 372 -3.52 14.16 16.38
N SER A 373 -3.89 13.42 15.31
CA SER A 373 -3.67 13.84 13.92
C SER A 373 -4.29 15.20 13.52
N GLY A 374 -5.22 15.75 14.32
CA GLY A 374 -5.85 17.07 14.13
C GLY A 374 -5.02 18.29 14.56
N GLN A 375 -3.79 18.10 15.04
CA GLN A 375 -2.89 19.19 15.43
C GLN A 375 -1.62 19.28 14.56
N ILE A 376 -1.56 18.60 13.43
CA ILE A 376 -0.42 18.68 12.52
C ILE A 376 -0.66 19.78 11.50
N TYR A 377 0.26 20.75 11.47
CA TYR A 377 0.22 21.93 10.61
C TYR A 377 1.36 21.94 9.59
N SER A 378 2.02 20.80 9.34
CA SER A 378 3.07 20.70 8.34
C SER A 378 3.04 19.35 7.61
N PRO A 379 3.82 19.21 6.53
CA PRO A 379 4.17 17.90 5.99
C PRO A 379 4.78 17.00 7.07
N VAL A 380 4.71 15.68 6.83
CA VAL A 380 5.48 14.70 7.61
C VAL A 380 6.87 14.60 7.01
N VAL A 381 7.89 14.83 7.83
CA VAL A 381 9.30 14.88 7.42
C VAL A 381 10.02 13.66 7.98
N GLY A 382 10.38 12.70 7.13
CA GLY A 382 11.17 11.53 7.54
C GLY A 382 12.67 11.82 7.41
N VAL A 383 13.42 11.58 8.48
CA VAL A 383 14.87 11.72 8.49
C VAL A 383 15.49 10.41 8.96
N SER A 384 16.31 9.79 8.11
CA SER A 384 16.92 8.48 8.38
C SER A 384 18.40 8.45 7.98
N LEU A 385 19.14 7.54 8.62
CA LEU A 385 20.55 7.26 8.33
C LEU A 385 20.68 5.82 7.83
N TYR A 386 21.49 5.62 6.79
CA TYR A 386 21.79 4.29 6.27
C TYR A 386 23.30 4.07 6.24
N ASP A 387 23.72 2.83 6.46
CA ASP A 387 25.13 2.44 6.34
C ASP A 387 25.56 2.22 4.87
N SER A 388 26.81 1.82 4.69
CA SER A 388 27.37 1.51 3.36
C SER A 388 26.72 0.32 2.65
N GLN A 389 25.87 -0.46 3.33
CA GLN A 389 25.12 -1.58 2.76
C GLN A 389 23.66 -1.20 2.45
N GLY A 390 23.24 0.03 2.76
CA GLY A 390 21.87 0.49 2.56
C GLY A 390 20.88 0.04 3.65
N GLU A 391 21.40 -0.41 4.79
CA GLU A 391 20.59 -0.79 5.95
C GLU A 391 20.36 0.42 6.87
N GLU A 392 19.11 0.61 7.30
CA GLU A 392 18.74 1.74 8.15
C GLU A 392 19.35 1.60 9.55
N LYS A 393 19.96 2.68 10.03
CA LYS A 393 20.56 2.77 11.37
C LYS A 393 19.71 3.65 12.27
N SER A 394 19.27 3.08 13.39
CA SER A 394 18.72 3.88 14.47
C SER A 394 19.78 4.80 15.06
N VAL A 395 19.40 6.05 15.25
CA VAL A 395 20.19 7.09 15.91
C VAL A 395 19.33 7.66 17.02
N GLU A 396 19.73 7.41 18.26
CA GLU A 396 19.02 7.85 19.46
C GLU A 396 19.99 8.49 20.46
N ASN A 397 19.52 9.52 21.17
CA ASN A 397 20.22 10.18 22.27
C ASN A 397 21.61 10.75 21.91
N THR A 398 21.72 11.40 20.76
CA THR A 398 22.95 12.11 20.37
C THR A 398 23.24 13.28 21.33
N THR A 399 24.52 13.52 21.61
CA THR A 399 24.94 14.62 22.50
C THR A 399 24.80 16.00 21.85
N GLN A 400 24.81 16.05 20.52
CA GLN A 400 24.56 17.25 19.72
C GLN A 400 23.19 17.14 19.07
N SER A 401 22.45 18.26 19.03
CA SER A 401 21.15 18.33 18.37
C SER A 401 21.30 18.32 16.85
N ILE A 402 20.47 17.52 16.21
CA ILE A 402 20.18 17.56 14.78
C ILE A 402 19.14 18.67 14.58
N ASN A 403 19.46 19.63 13.70
CA ASN A 403 18.61 20.79 13.47
C ASN A 403 17.80 20.60 12.19
N ILE A 404 16.48 20.56 12.33
CA ILE A 404 15.52 20.30 11.24
C ILE A 404 14.64 21.53 11.09
N THR A 405 14.79 22.26 9.99
CA THR A 405 13.91 23.37 9.63
C THR A 405 12.71 22.83 8.89
N ILE A 406 11.51 23.03 9.42
CA ILE A 406 10.25 22.55 8.84
C ILE A 406 9.31 23.75 8.58
N PRO A 407 8.78 23.90 7.36
CA PRO A 407 7.73 24.88 7.08
C PRO A 407 6.40 24.42 7.68
N PHE A 408 5.58 25.35 8.13
CA PHE A 408 4.25 25.05 8.65
C PHE A 408 3.18 26.01 8.07
N ASP A 409 1.96 25.50 7.98
CA ASP A 409 0.76 26.23 7.55
C ASP A 409 0.31 27.23 8.63
N SER A 410 -0.80 27.95 8.42
CA SER A 410 -1.25 28.93 9.39
C SER A 410 -1.67 28.31 10.75
N ILE A 411 -0.91 28.61 11.80
CA ILE A 411 -1.27 28.29 13.19
C ILE A 411 -2.09 29.44 13.79
N PRO A 412 -3.17 29.18 14.56
CA PRO A 412 -3.96 30.24 15.17
C PRO A 412 -3.13 31.10 16.13
N TYR A 413 -3.39 32.41 16.18
CA TYR A 413 -2.63 33.39 16.98
C TYR A 413 -2.54 33.09 18.49
N SER A 414 -3.42 32.25 19.03
CA SER A 414 -3.37 31.81 20.44
C SER A 414 -2.45 30.62 20.67
N TYR A 415 -1.80 30.11 19.63
CA TYR A 415 -0.92 28.94 19.65
C TYR A 415 0.45 29.25 19.03
N ALA A 416 1.48 28.55 19.49
CA ALA A 416 2.84 28.58 18.97
C ALA A 416 3.18 27.24 18.31
N PRO A 417 3.92 27.23 17.19
CA PRO A 417 4.40 25.98 16.58
C PRO A 417 5.30 25.21 17.55
N THR A 418 5.12 23.90 17.59
CA THR A 418 5.94 22.97 18.38
C THR A 418 6.39 21.82 17.49
N CYS A 419 7.62 21.37 17.66
CA CYS A 419 8.12 20.20 16.94
C CYS A 419 7.60 18.92 17.57
N LEU A 420 7.07 18.04 16.74
CA LEU A 420 6.61 16.71 17.12
C LEU A 420 7.44 15.66 16.39
N HIS A 421 7.67 14.53 17.05
CA HIS A 421 8.32 13.36 16.49
C HIS A 421 7.42 12.13 16.67
N TRP A 422 7.49 11.19 15.75
CA TRP A 422 6.69 9.97 15.76
C TRP A 422 7.36 8.90 16.61
N ILE A 423 6.60 8.33 17.55
CA ILE A 423 6.98 7.13 18.32
C ILE A 423 6.27 5.94 17.71
N GLU A 424 7.02 5.07 17.03
CA GLU A 424 6.46 3.91 16.32
C GLU A 424 5.81 2.89 17.27
N GLU A 425 6.42 2.64 18.44
CA GLU A 425 5.93 1.67 19.45
C GLU A 425 4.54 2.05 19.97
N ASP A 426 4.35 3.34 20.29
CA ASP A 426 3.13 3.87 20.88
C ASP A 426 2.13 4.38 19.83
N ARG A 427 2.58 4.55 18.57
CA ARG A 427 1.82 5.17 17.47
C ARG A 427 1.29 6.57 17.82
N VAL A 428 2.14 7.38 18.46
CA VAL A 428 1.78 8.72 18.95
C VAL A 428 2.82 9.75 18.50
N TRP A 429 2.33 10.96 18.21
CA TRP A 429 3.18 12.14 18.07
C TRP A 429 3.55 12.70 19.44
N SER A 430 4.85 12.81 19.70
CA SER A 430 5.39 13.27 20.97
C SER A 430 6.25 14.52 20.77
N LYS A 431 6.32 15.36 21.80
CA LYS A 431 7.25 16.49 21.88
C LYS A 431 8.59 16.11 22.53
N ASN A 432 8.61 15.03 23.30
CA ASN A 432 9.73 14.68 24.16
C ASN A 432 11.02 14.48 23.35
N GLY A 433 12.15 14.99 23.84
CA GLY A 433 13.43 14.85 23.12
C GLY A 433 13.62 15.78 21.90
N CYS A 434 12.68 16.69 21.63
CA CYS A 434 12.80 17.73 20.62
C CYS A 434 12.44 19.12 21.18
N ASN A 435 13.35 20.09 21.04
CA ASN A 435 13.06 21.49 21.34
C ASN A 435 12.78 22.27 20.06
N SER A 436 11.89 23.25 20.10
CA SER A 436 11.52 24.06 18.95
C SER A 436 11.91 25.53 19.13
N THR A 437 12.53 26.14 18.11
CA THR A 437 12.69 27.60 18.03
C THR A 437 12.04 28.14 16.76
N LEU A 438 11.42 29.32 16.86
CA LEU A 438 10.89 30.01 15.70
C LEU A 438 12.06 30.56 14.88
N SER A 439 12.12 30.23 13.59
CA SER A 439 13.06 30.87 12.66
C SER A 439 12.48 32.16 12.10
N ASP A 440 11.23 32.09 11.62
CA ASP A 440 10.45 33.21 11.10
C ASP A 440 8.93 32.93 11.29
N SER A 441 8.07 33.68 10.59
CA SER A 441 6.61 33.50 10.71
C SER A 441 6.06 32.21 10.07
N ARG A 442 6.87 31.40 9.37
CA ARG A 442 6.45 30.21 8.63
C ARG A 442 7.34 28.98 8.79
N HIS A 443 8.47 29.10 9.49
CA HIS A 443 9.41 28.00 9.72
C HIS A 443 9.72 27.83 11.21
N VAL A 444 9.77 26.57 11.62
CA VAL A 444 10.25 26.15 12.95
C VAL A 444 11.53 25.34 12.81
N ILE A 445 12.48 25.54 13.71
CA ILE A 445 13.71 24.75 13.79
C ILE A 445 13.56 23.79 14.97
N CYS A 446 13.52 22.50 14.65
CA CYS A 446 13.49 21.40 15.60
C CYS A 446 14.91 20.98 15.96
N HIS A 447 15.25 21.04 17.24
CA HIS A 447 16.51 20.60 17.82
C HIS A 447 16.24 19.25 18.47
N CYS A 448 16.50 18.17 17.75
CA CYS A 448 16.21 16.80 18.19
C CYS A 448 17.51 16.02 18.39
N ASN A 449 17.49 14.99 19.23
CA ASN A 449 18.66 14.15 19.51
C ASN A 449 18.52 12.72 18.94
N HIS A 450 17.57 12.52 18.03
CA HIS A 450 17.24 11.23 17.44
C HIS A 450 16.74 11.42 16.00
N LEU A 451 16.68 10.34 15.24
CA LEU A 451 16.16 10.31 13.86
C LEU A 451 14.87 9.48 13.81
N THR A 452 13.82 10.05 13.20
CA THR A 452 12.50 9.43 13.03
C THR A 452 11.70 10.27 12.02
N ASN A 453 10.38 10.19 12.07
CA ASN A 453 9.46 11.07 11.36
C ASN A 453 9.07 12.25 12.24
N PHE A 454 9.11 13.45 11.68
CA PHE A 454 8.83 14.72 12.36
C PHE A 454 7.66 15.45 11.71
N SER A 455 7.02 16.31 12.48
CA SER A 455 6.00 17.24 11.99
C SER A 455 5.84 18.43 12.94
N VAL A 456 5.04 19.42 12.55
CA VAL A 456 4.80 20.62 13.35
C VAL A 456 3.41 20.58 13.96
N GLY A 457 3.39 20.59 15.30
CA GLY A 457 2.22 20.76 16.15
C GLY A 457 1.92 22.22 16.51
N ALA A 458 0.87 22.44 17.28
CA ALA A 458 0.55 23.75 17.85
C ALA A 458 0.22 23.66 19.35
N GLU A 459 0.84 24.52 20.18
CA GLU A 459 0.62 24.60 21.62
C GLU A 459 0.12 25.98 22.06
N PRO A 460 -0.73 26.09 23.10
CA PRO A 460 -1.20 27.40 23.59
C PRO A 460 -0.03 28.31 23.97
N SER A 461 -0.01 29.51 23.39
CA SER A 461 1.00 30.51 23.73
C SER A 461 0.74 31.04 25.14
N ASN A 462 1.73 30.92 26.04
CA ASN A 462 1.72 31.60 27.34
C ASN A 462 1.91 33.11 27.14
N VAL A 463 0.88 33.79 26.63
CA VAL A 463 0.84 35.24 26.63
C VAL A 463 0.49 35.68 28.04
N SER A 464 1.50 36.14 28.78
CA SER A 464 1.29 36.85 30.02
C SER A 464 0.32 38.01 29.77
N LYS A 465 -0.78 38.05 30.52
CA LYS A 465 -1.70 39.20 30.54
C LYS A 465 -0.88 40.43 30.92
N LYS A 466 -0.51 41.24 29.93
CA LYS A 466 0.06 42.55 30.17
C LYS A 466 -1.04 43.41 30.79
N ASN A 467 -0.81 43.85 32.03
CA ASN A 467 -1.66 44.81 32.74
C ASN A 467 -1.90 46.04 31.87
N ASP A 468 -3.12 46.21 31.37
CA ASP A 468 -3.59 47.44 30.73
C ASP A 468 -4.58 48.12 31.68
N ASP A 469 -4.06 48.57 32.83
CA ASP A 469 -4.82 49.23 33.89
C ASP A 469 -4.55 50.74 33.92
N THR A 470 -4.37 51.36 32.74
CA THR A 470 -4.02 52.80 32.69
C THR A 470 -4.62 53.55 31.51
N ARG A 471 -5.86 53.24 31.10
CA ARG A 471 -6.63 54.10 30.18
C ARG A 471 -8.14 54.12 30.47
N LEU A 472 -8.53 54.13 31.75
CA LEU A 472 -9.93 54.31 32.15
C LEU A 472 -10.12 55.39 33.22
N ILE A 473 -9.32 56.45 33.17
CA ILE A 473 -9.57 57.67 33.94
C ILE A 473 -9.27 58.83 33.02
N ILE A 474 -10.25 59.24 32.22
CA ILE A 474 -10.50 60.59 31.71
C ILE A 474 -11.73 60.46 30.80
N ILE A 475 -12.75 61.30 31.07
CA ILE A 475 -14.05 61.43 30.40
C ILE A 475 -15.20 60.63 31.06
N ILE A 476 -15.52 61.00 32.30
CA ILE A 476 -16.92 61.06 32.74
C ILE A 476 -17.16 62.47 33.25
N THR A 477 -17.79 63.31 32.42
CA THR A 477 -18.69 64.41 32.83
C THR A 477 -19.14 65.18 31.58
N THR A 478 -20.26 64.76 30.97
CA THR A 478 -21.46 65.58 30.71
C THR A 478 -22.35 64.96 29.62
N CYS A 479 -23.65 65.00 29.90
CA CYS A 479 -24.78 64.86 28.98
C CYS A 479 -25.21 63.45 28.55
N VAL A 480 -25.87 62.81 29.52
CA VAL A 480 -27.09 61.99 29.35
C VAL A 480 -28.01 62.60 28.28
N GLY A 481 -28.44 61.78 27.30
CA GLY A 481 -29.51 62.14 26.38
C GLY A 481 -29.52 61.38 25.04
N GLY A 482 -28.35 60.98 24.53
CA GLY A 482 -28.26 60.23 23.26
C GLY A 482 -27.49 58.90 23.34
N GLY A 483 -26.68 58.72 24.38
CA GLY A 483 -25.74 57.60 24.49
C GLY A 483 -26.40 56.23 24.65
N ILE A 484 -27.54 56.14 25.35
CA ILE A 484 -28.19 54.84 25.56
C ILE A 484 -28.78 54.31 24.25
N LEU A 485 -29.26 55.18 23.36
CA LEU A 485 -29.77 54.77 22.05
C LEU A 485 -28.63 54.35 21.11
N PHE A 486 -27.52 55.09 21.08
CA PHE A 486 -26.36 54.73 20.26
C PHE A 486 -25.59 53.52 20.78
N ILE A 487 -25.52 53.32 22.10
CA ILE A 487 -24.91 52.12 22.70
C ILE A 487 -25.83 50.93 22.49
N SER A 488 -27.15 51.06 22.61
CA SER A 488 -28.06 49.95 22.31
C SER A 488 -28.09 49.61 20.82
N ILE A 489 -28.08 50.60 19.91
CA ILE A 489 -27.94 50.36 18.47
C ILE A 489 -26.56 49.80 18.14
N GLY A 490 -25.50 50.26 18.78
CA GLY A 490 -24.13 49.76 18.61
C GLY A 490 -23.96 48.35 19.14
N VAL A 491 -24.59 48.00 20.26
CA VAL A 491 -24.60 46.65 20.83
C VAL A 491 -25.48 45.74 19.99
N VAL A 492 -26.64 46.19 19.51
CA VAL A 492 -27.48 45.39 18.60
C VAL A 492 -26.78 45.21 17.25
N ALA A 493 -26.16 46.24 16.68
CA ALA A 493 -25.38 46.14 15.45
C ALA A 493 -24.14 45.27 15.66
N TYR A 494 -23.46 45.37 16.81
CA TYR A 494 -22.36 44.50 17.17
C TYR A 494 -22.83 43.05 17.36
N LEU A 495 -23.97 42.82 18.00
CA LEU A 495 -24.55 41.48 18.17
C LEU A 495 -25.08 40.92 16.86
N VAL A 496 -25.60 41.75 15.95
CA VAL A 496 -26.05 41.36 14.60
C VAL A 496 -24.86 41.11 13.70
N VAL A 497 -23.81 41.95 13.71
CA VAL A 497 -22.56 41.72 12.97
C VAL A 497 -21.80 40.55 13.56
N ARG A 498 -21.81 40.35 14.88
CA ARG A 498 -21.22 39.18 15.54
C ARG A 498 -22.03 37.95 15.20
N ARG A 499 -23.36 37.99 15.18
CA ARG A 499 -24.23 36.86 14.79
C ARG A 499 -24.15 36.58 13.29
N LYS A 500 -23.98 37.60 12.45
CA LYS A 500 -23.79 37.47 11.00
C LYS A 500 -22.38 37.03 10.64
N ARG A 501 -21.34 37.44 11.39
CA ARG A 501 -20.00 36.84 11.33
C ARG A 501 -20.00 35.44 11.92
N TYR A 502 -20.80 35.15 12.95
CA TYR A 502 -20.96 33.79 13.47
C TYR A 502 -21.68 32.92 12.44
N GLU A 503 -22.69 33.45 11.75
CA GLU A 503 -23.42 32.83 10.64
C GLU A 503 -22.60 32.76 9.34
N GLU A 504 -21.68 33.68 9.06
CA GLU A 504 -20.74 33.62 7.93
C GLU A 504 -19.50 32.79 8.29
N VAL A 505 -19.16 32.64 9.57
CA VAL A 505 -18.16 31.66 10.04
C VAL A 505 -18.78 30.26 10.16
N THR A 506 -20.10 30.13 10.33
CA THR A 506 -20.80 28.83 10.25
C THR A 506 -21.33 28.49 8.86
N LYS A 507 -21.62 29.47 7.98
CA LYS A 507 -21.92 29.24 6.54
C LYS A 507 -20.69 29.27 5.65
N GLY A 508 -19.63 29.99 6.05
CA GLY A 508 -18.30 29.94 5.45
C GLY A 508 -17.38 28.89 6.06
N ARG A 509 -17.88 28.14 7.06
CA ARG A 509 -17.47 26.75 7.32
C ARG A 509 -18.46 25.81 6.66
N GLU A 510 -18.45 25.78 5.33
CA GLU A 510 -18.39 24.47 4.68
C GLU A 510 -16.95 23.96 4.89
N MET A 511 -16.62 23.61 6.14
CA MET A 511 -15.53 22.70 6.40
C MET A 511 -16.01 21.36 5.87
N TYR A 512 -15.30 20.83 4.88
CA TYR A 512 -15.40 19.45 4.44
C TYR A 512 -15.80 18.56 5.61
N HIS A 513 -16.95 17.90 5.48
CA HIS A 513 -17.49 16.96 6.44
C HIS A 513 -16.42 15.92 6.81
N LEU A 514 -15.72 16.16 7.93
CA LEU A 514 -14.76 15.21 8.54
C LEU A 514 -15.48 14.21 9.46
N SER A 515 -16.80 14.15 9.37
CA SER A 515 -17.58 13.05 9.90
C SER A 515 -17.50 11.93 8.87
N THR A 516 -16.61 10.95 9.06
CA THR A 516 -16.60 9.75 8.22
C THR A 516 -17.90 8.98 8.44
N GLN A 517 -18.85 9.15 7.54
CA GLN A 517 -20.06 8.33 7.49
C GLN A 517 -19.66 6.99 6.88
N LEU A 518 -19.70 5.95 7.70
CA LEU A 518 -19.35 4.58 7.32
C LEU A 518 -20.60 3.87 6.77
N SER A 519 -20.39 2.89 5.89
CA SER A 519 -21.50 2.07 5.39
C SER A 519 -22.04 1.18 6.50
N SER A 520 -23.35 1.21 6.72
CA SER A 520 -24.06 0.31 7.64
C SER A 520 -23.85 -1.16 7.28
N ASP A 521 -23.67 -1.48 6.00
CA ASP A 521 -23.57 -2.86 5.49
C ASP A 521 -22.30 -3.59 5.98
N HIS A 522 -21.31 -2.84 6.45
CA HIS A 522 -20.05 -3.37 6.95
C HIS A 522 -20.00 -3.51 8.48
N VAL A 523 -21.07 -3.14 9.18
CA VAL A 523 -21.19 -3.24 10.64
C VAL A 523 -22.03 -4.46 10.98
N ILE A 524 -21.41 -5.44 11.64
CA ILE A 524 -22.11 -6.61 12.20
C ILE A 524 -22.16 -6.42 13.71
N THR A 525 -23.34 -6.16 14.26
CA THR A 525 -23.55 -6.07 15.72
C THR A 525 -23.72 -7.46 16.30
N ASP A 526 -22.91 -7.79 17.31
CA ASP A 526 -22.95 -9.06 18.04
C ASP A 526 -23.96 -8.97 19.21
N ASP A 527 -23.54 -8.42 20.36
CA ASP A 527 -24.30 -8.40 21.63
C ASP A 527 -24.43 -7.00 22.23
N VAL A 528 -25.49 -6.73 23.01
CA VAL A 528 -25.62 -5.51 23.83
C VAL A 528 -24.73 -5.65 25.08
N ILE A 529 -23.75 -4.76 25.21
CA ILE A 529 -22.81 -4.73 26.34
C ILE A 529 -23.37 -3.87 27.49
N TYR A 530 -24.06 -2.77 27.15
CA TYR A 530 -24.65 -1.85 28.13
C TYR A 530 -25.87 -1.13 27.57
N SER A 531 -26.86 -0.88 28.41
CA SER A 531 -28.05 -0.11 28.07
C SER A 531 -28.47 0.74 29.27
N SER A 532 -28.54 2.04 29.06
CA SER A 532 -29.13 3.03 29.97
C SER A 532 -30.42 3.61 29.37
N PRO A 533 -31.16 4.47 30.09
CA PRO A 533 -32.29 5.20 29.54
C PRO A 533 -31.93 6.10 28.33
N ARG A 534 -30.66 6.49 28.18
CA ARG A 534 -30.20 7.44 27.15
C ARG A 534 -29.27 6.83 26.10
N THR A 535 -28.63 5.70 26.37
CA THR A 535 -27.58 5.14 25.52
C THR A 535 -27.63 3.62 25.47
N VAL A 536 -27.37 3.04 24.30
CA VAL A 536 -27.10 1.61 24.14
C VAL A 536 -25.73 1.43 23.54
N ILE A 537 -24.98 0.44 24.04
CA ILE A 537 -23.65 0.10 23.58
C ILE A 537 -23.66 -1.37 23.15
N HIS A 538 -23.29 -1.61 21.90
CA HIS A 538 -23.21 -2.92 21.28
C HIS A 538 -21.75 -3.30 21.01
N ARG A 539 -21.43 -4.58 21.20
CA ARG A 539 -20.26 -5.19 20.59
C ARG A 539 -20.52 -5.33 19.11
N ALA A 540 -19.56 -4.99 18.27
CA ALA A 540 -19.72 -5.11 16.83
C ALA A 540 -18.38 -5.41 16.14
N ARG A 541 -18.46 -5.69 14.85
CA ARG A 541 -17.31 -5.79 13.95
C ARG A 541 -17.52 -4.88 12.76
N TYR A 542 -16.52 -4.07 12.45
CA TYR A 542 -16.46 -3.27 11.24
C TYR A 542 -15.35 -3.83 10.35
N GLN A 543 -15.69 -4.37 9.17
CA GLN A 543 -14.72 -5.01 8.25
C GLN A 543 -13.77 -6.00 8.95
N ASN A 544 -14.32 -6.90 9.77
CA ASN A 544 -13.59 -7.86 10.64
C ASN A 544 -12.74 -7.26 11.77
N THR A 545 -12.71 -5.94 11.95
CA THR A 545 -12.09 -5.29 13.11
C THR A 545 -13.10 -5.22 14.25
N PRO A 546 -12.77 -5.70 15.47
CA PRO A 546 -13.67 -5.58 16.60
C PRO A 546 -13.81 -4.10 16.99
N VAL A 547 -15.06 -3.66 17.15
CA VAL A 547 -15.43 -2.28 17.50
C VAL A 547 -16.57 -2.28 18.51
N VAL A 548 -16.87 -1.11 19.06
CA VAL A 548 -18.05 -0.89 19.88
C VAL A 548 -18.95 0.12 19.19
N VAL A 549 -20.24 -0.18 19.08
CA VAL A 549 -21.23 0.73 18.50
C VAL A 549 -22.05 1.34 19.61
N ARG A 550 -22.06 2.67 19.69
CA ARG A 550 -22.87 3.45 20.63
C ARG A 550 -24.05 4.08 19.89
N LYS A 551 -25.26 3.73 20.32
CA LYS A 551 -26.53 4.29 19.85
C LYS A 551 -27.10 5.23 20.91
N SER A 552 -27.37 6.49 20.54
CA SER A 552 -28.05 7.47 21.41
C SER A 552 -29.56 7.29 21.30
N LYS A 553 -30.27 7.16 22.43
CA LYS A 553 -31.74 7.09 22.46
C LYS A 553 -32.43 8.47 22.36
N GLU A 554 -31.65 9.56 22.33
CA GLU A 554 -32.15 10.93 22.15
C GLU A 554 -31.85 11.42 20.72
N SER A 555 -32.90 11.58 19.89
CA SER A 555 -32.81 11.89 18.45
C SER A 555 -32.31 13.31 18.13
N SER A 556 -32.59 14.31 18.99
CA SER A 556 -32.34 15.73 18.68
C SER A 556 -30.92 16.24 19.00
N THR A 557 -30.04 15.40 19.58
CA THR A 557 -28.70 15.80 20.07
C THR A 557 -27.54 15.07 19.39
N THR A 558 -27.82 14.02 18.60
CA THR A 558 -26.81 13.07 18.12
C THR A 558 -25.77 13.66 17.18
N THR A 559 -26.17 14.57 16.27
CA THR A 559 -25.22 15.19 15.32
C THR A 559 -24.23 16.13 16.02
N ASN A 560 -24.70 16.88 17.03
CA ASN A 560 -23.82 17.74 17.83
C ASN A 560 -22.86 16.89 18.69
N GLN A 561 -23.35 15.80 19.27
CA GLN A 561 -22.56 14.84 20.04
C GLN A 561 -21.45 14.20 19.18
N ILE A 562 -21.78 13.69 17.99
CA ILE A 562 -20.79 13.14 17.04
C ILE A 562 -19.73 14.19 16.71
N SER A 563 -20.17 15.43 16.45
CA SER A 563 -19.23 16.50 16.12
C SER A 563 -18.23 16.80 17.23
N ILE A 564 -18.58 16.50 18.48
CA ILE A 564 -17.77 16.77 19.66
C ILE A 564 -16.89 15.57 19.98
N VAL A 565 -17.46 14.36 20.03
CA VAL A 565 -16.74 13.10 20.30
C VAL A 565 -15.63 12.87 19.27
N GLN A 566 -15.84 13.22 17.99
CA GLN A 566 -14.79 13.14 16.96
C GLN A 566 -13.57 14.03 17.24
N ARG A 567 -13.69 15.04 18.12
CA ARG A 567 -12.63 16.00 18.47
C ARG A 567 -11.92 15.65 19.78
N LEU A 568 -12.32 14.56 20.46
CA LEU A 568 -11.78 14.19 21.76
C LEU A 568 -10.66 13.18 21.60
N HIS A 569 -9.49 13.56 22.11
CA HIS A 569 -8.25 12.86 21.92
C HIS A 569 -7.47 12.88 23.24
N HIS A 570 -7.57 11.77 23.99
CA HIS A 570 -6.86 11.59 25.26
C HIS A 570 -6.69 10.08 25.52
N PRO A 571 -5.54 9.61 26.06
CA PRO A 571 -5.25 8.18 26.26
C PRO A 571 -6.28 7.47 27.15
N ASN A 572 -6.92 8.20 28.06
CA ASN A 572 -7.98 7.68 28.94
C ASN A 572 -9.42 8.02 28.46
N ILE A 573 -9.61 8.41 27.20
CA ILE A 573 -10.93 8.60 26.56
C ILE A 573 -11.05 7.58 25.42
N VAL A 574 -12.23 6.96 25.26
CA VAL A 574 -12.47 6.00 24.18
C VAL A 574 -12.31 6.66 22.81
N GLN A 575 -11.58 6.02 21.89
CA GLN A 575 -11.32 6.58 20.57
C GLN A 575 -12.52 6.45 19.63
N TYR A 576 -12.80 7.51 18.87
CA TYR A 576 -13.83 7.57 17.83
C TYR A 576 -13.29 7.10 16.47
N PHE A 577 -14.03 6.23 15.78
CA PHE A 577 -13.67 5.73 14.44
C PHE A 577 -14.58 6.22 13.32
N GLY A 578 -15.81 6.61 13.63
CA GLY A 578 -16.77 7.07 12.63
C GLY A 578 -18.19 6.96 13.15
N TYR A 579 -19.16 7.20 12.27
CA TYR A 579 -20.57 6.99 12.57
C TYR A 579 -21.27 6.43 11.34
N TYR A 580 -22.43 5.81 11.53
CA TYR A 580 -23.33 5.43 10.45
C TYR A 580 -24.77 5.73 10.88
N ILE A 581 -25.69 5.74 9.93
CA ILE A 581 -27.12 5.86 10.19
C ILE A 581 -27.70 4.45 10.06
N ASP A 582 -28.38 3.97 11.08
CA ASP A 582 -28.98 2.64 11.05
C ASP A 582 -30.31 2.61 10.29
N ALA A 583 -30.95 1.44 10.21
CA ALA A 583 -32.22 1.26 9.51
C ALA A 583 -33.39 2.03 10.14
N GLU A 584 -33.24 2.54 11.37
CA GLU A 584 -34.23 3.33 12.09
C GLU A 584 -33.98 4.86 11.93
N GLU A 585 -33.08 5.25 11.03
CA GLU A 585 -32.60 6.62 10.82
C GLU A 585 -31.89 7.23 12.06
N GLU A 586 -31.39 6.39 12.97
CA GLU A 586 -30.66 6.84 14.15
C GLU A 586 -29.15 6.80 13.92
N ALA A 587 -28.45 7.86 14.32
CA ALA A 587 -27.01 7.94 14.17
C ALA A 587 -26.29 7.13 15.25
N CYS A 588 -25.47 6.18 14.80
CA CYS A 588 -24.71 5.24 15.59
C CYS A 588 -23.21 5.54 15.48
N THR A 589 -22.56 5.76 16.61
CA THR A 589 -21.13 6.06 16.69
C THR A 589 -20.32 4.77 16.81
N ILE A 590 -19.27 4.62 16.01
CA ILE A 590 -18.30 3.53 16.08
C ILE A 590 -17.09 3.97 16.91
N LEU A 591 -16.76 3.18 17.92
CA LEU A 591 -15.71 3.44 18.91
C LEU A 591 -14.73 2.27 19.00
N GLU A 592 -13.56 2.54 19.59
CA GLU A 592 -12.54 1.54 19.90
C GLU A 592 -13.09 0.38 20.73
N TYR A 593 -12.70 -0.84 20.36
CA TYR A 593 -12.94 -2.04 21.17
C TYR A 593 -11.83 -2.26 22.17
N CYS A 594 -12.17 -2.28 23.46
CA CYS A 594 -11.26 -2.72 24.53
C CYS A 594 -11.43 -4.22 24.78
N PRO A 595 -10.37 -5.05 24.61
CA PRO A 595 -10.47 -6.51 24.70
C PRO A 595 -11.00 -7.03 26.04
N SER A 596 -10.72 -6.35 27.15
CA SER A 596 -11.18 -6.76 28.48
C SER A 596 -12.60 -6.29 28.83
N GLY A 597 -13.25 -5.49 27.97
CA GLY A 597 -14.64 -5.07 28.11
C GLY A 597 -14.88 -3.90 29.08
N LEU A 598 -16.14 -3.74 29.50
CA LEU A 598 -16.51 -2.79 30.54
C LEU A 598 -15.97 -3.24 31.91
N TYR A 599 -15.63 -2.29 32.76
CA TYR A 599 -15.22 -2.54 34.14
C TYR A 599 -16.19 -3.51 34.85
N ILE A 600 -17.49 -3.33 34.69
CA ILE A 600 -18.53 -4.18 35.31
C ILE A 600 -18.50 -5.63 34.82
N GLU A 601 -18.20 -5.87 33.54
CA GLU A 601 -18.10 -7.23 33.01
C GLU A 601 -16.84 -7.92 33.50
N HIS A 602 -15.74 -7.17 33.59
CA HIS A 602 -14.45 -7.70 33.98
C HIS A 602 -14.37 -8.03 35.48
N PHE A 603 -14.84 -7.12 36.34
CA PHE A 603 -14.67 -7.24 37.79
C PHE A 603 -15.91 -7.80 38.51
N GLU A 604 -17.13 -7.38 38.18
CA GLU A 604 -18.34 -7.90 38.88
C GLU A 604 -18.74 -9.30 38.42
N ARG A 605 -18.83 -9.53 37.11
CA ARG A 605 -19.19 -10.86 36.58
C ARG A 605 -18.02 -11.84 36.64
N GLY A 606 -16.79 -11.33 36.50
CA GLY A 606 -15.56 -12.13 36.53
C GLY A 606 -15.07 -12.56 37.91
N ARG A 607 -15.61 -11.97 39.01
CA ARG A 607 -15.15 -12.19 40.40
C ARG A 607 -13.62 -11.99 40.55
N VAL A 608 -13.08 -10.97 39.89
CA VAL A 608 -11.64 -10.64 39.96
C VAL A 608 -11.46 -9.56 41.03
N GLU A 609 -10.69 -9.84 42.08
CA GLU A 609 -10.38 -8.84 43.10
C GLU A 609 -9.29 -7.88 42.61
N LEU A 610 -9.56 -6.58 42.75
CA LEU A 610 -8.60 -5.53 42.44
C LEU A 610 -7.59 -5.37 43.58
N THR A 611 -6.30 -5.36 43.21
CA THR A 611 -5.29 -4.93 44.19
C THR A 611 -5.43 -3.44 44.49
N PRO A 612 -5.04 -3.01 45.69
CA PRO A 612 -4.61 -1.65 46.00
C PRO A 612 -4.22 -0.72 44.84
N LEU A 613 -3.12 -1.08 44.17
CA LEU A 613 -2.44 -0.25 43.20
C LEU A 613 -3.28 -0.11 41.93
N GLN A 614 -4.02 -1.18 41.58
CA GLN A 614 -4.89 -1.22 40.41
C GLN A 614 -6.14 -0.35 40.61
N MET A 615 -6.72 -0.31 41.81
CA MET A 615 -7.81 0.62 42.11
C MET A 615 -7.38 2.08 41.98
N ILE A 616 -6.19 2.41 42.50
CA ILE A 616 -5.62 3.76 42.39
C ILE A 616 -5.38 4.09 40.91
N GLN A 617 -4.80 3.16 40.14
CA GLN A 617 -4.53 3.32 38.71
C GLN A 617 -5.80 3.61 37.91
N ILE A 618 -6.87 2.84 38.14
CA ILE A 618 -8.16 3.03 37.45
C ILE A 618 -8.75 4.41 37.74
N CYS A 619 -8.70 4.86 38.99
CA CYS A 619 -9.21 6.18 39.38
C CYS A 619 -8.32 7.33 38.89
N MET A 620 -7.00 7.10 38.82
CA MET A 620 -6.03 8.03 38.26
C MET A 620 -6.26 8.23 36.75
N ASP A 621 -6.51 7.15 36.02
CA ASP A 621 -6.82 7.17 34.59
C ASP A 621 -8.12 7.93 34.30
N VAL A 622 -9.19 7.60 35.03
CA VAL A 622 -10.50 8.26 34.87
C VAL A 622 -10.40 9.73 35.24
N SER A 623 -9.75 10.08 36.35
CA SER A 623 -9.56 11.49 36.72
C SER A 623 -8.71 12.25 35.70
N SER A 624 -7.74 11.62 35.04
CA SER A 624 -6.95 12.25 33.97
C SER A 624 -7.82 12.60 32.76
N ALA A 625 -8.72 11.70 32.36
CA ALA A 625 -9.73 11.97 31.34
C ALA A 625 -10.65 13.15 31.74
N MET A 626 -11.05 13.22 33.02
CA MET A 626 -11.92 14.30 33.51
C MET A 626 -11.22 15.66 33.52
N VAL A 627 -9.92 15.72 33.88
CA VAL A 627 -9.12 16.95 33.76
C VAL A 627 -9.09 17.45 32.33
N TYR A 628 -8.89 16.53 31.37
CA TYR A 628 -8.90 16.87 29.95
C TYR A 628 -10.26 17.43 29.50
N LEU A 629 -11.37 16.81 29.91
CA LEU A 629 -12.72 17.30 29.58
C LEU A 629 -13.00 18.68 30.19
N ASP A 630 -12.55 18.93 31.42
CA ASP A 630 -12.68 20.23 32.11
C ASP A 630 -11.87 21.34 31.40
N ASP A 631 -10.64 21.03 30.99
CA ASP A 631 -9.75 21.97 30.27
C ASP A 631 -10.36 22.45 28.94
N ILE A 632 -11.15 21.61 28.28
CA ILE A 632 -11.89 21.94 27.05
C ILE A 632 -13.34 22.35 27.30
N HIS A 633 -13.68 22.66 28.55
CA HIS A 633 -14.98 23.17 29.00
C HIS A 633 -16.16 22.25 28.65
N MET A 634 -15.95 20.95 28.75
CA MET A 634 -17.02 19.96 28.63
C MET A 634 -17.39 19.39 29.99
N LEU A 635 -18.70 19.29 30.22
CA LEU A 635 -19.27 18.72 31.43
C LEU A 635 -19.55 17.24 31.23
N LEU A 636 -19.34 16.47 32.29
CA LEU A 636 -19.67 15.05 32.35
C LEU A 636 -21.05 14.86 32.99
N ASP A 637 -22.04 14.40 32.21
CA ASP A 637 -23.39 14.21 32.73
C ASP A 637 -23.53 13.03 33.71
N GLU A 638 -22.80 11.92 33.52
CA GLU A 638 -22.86 10.72 34.39
C GLU A 638 -21.53 9.94 34.37
N LEU A 639 -20.88 9.78 35.53
CA LEU A 639 -19.76 8.86 35.73
C LEU A 639 -20.19 7.65 36.57
N SER A 640 -19.94 6.45 36.07
CA SER A 640 -20.13 5.20 36.81
C SER A 640 -19.18 4.12 36.31
N ILE A 641 -18.90 3.11 37.14
CA ILE A 641 -18.20 1.88 36.72
C ILE A 641 -18.79 1.23 35.46
N ALA A 642 -20.09 1.40 35.19
CA ALA A 642 -20.72 0.87 33.98
C ALA A 642 -20.34 1.61 32.68
N THR A 643 -19.66 2.75 32.78
CA THR A 643 -19.30 3.64 31.66
C THR A 643 -17.79 3.71 31.39
N VAL A 644 -17.00 2.92 32.12
CA VAL A 644 -15.54 2.86 32.01
C VAL A 644 -15.13 1.54 31.35
N LEU A 645 -14.36 1.63 30.28
CA LEU A 645 -13.71 0.50 29.64
C LEU A 645 -12.37 0.26 30.30
N VAL A 646 -12.00 -1.02 30.43
CA VAL A 646 -10.72 -1.40 31.03
C VAL A 646 -9.98 -2.28 30.04
N LYS A 647 -8.66 -2.07 29.91
CA LYS A 647 -7.74 -2.93 29.17
C LYS A 647 -6.77 -3.55 30.16
N CYS A 648 -6.67 -4.88 30.14
CA CYS A 648 -5.71 -5.65 30.95
C CYS A 648 -4.47 -5.97 30.12
N ALA A 649 -3.29 -5.67 30.66
CA ALA A 649 -2.03 -6.18 30.15
C ALA A 649 -1.24 -6.76 31.32
N ASP A 650 -1.31 -8.09 31.52
CA ASP A 650 -0.62 -8.94 32.51
C ASP A 650 -0.59 -8.50 34.00
N LYS A 651 -0.15 -7.26 34.31
CA LYS A 651 -0.08 -6.66 35.64
C LYS A 651 -0.60 -5.21 35.72
N ASP A 652 -0.82 -4.54 34.59
CA ASP A 652 -1.17 -3.12 34.50
C ASP A 652 -2.57 -2.95 33.86
N TYR A 653 -3.33 -1.97 34.36
CA TYR A 653 -4.66 -1.62 33.84
C TYR A 653 -4.63 -0.25 33.19
N ILE A 654 -5.24 -0.14 32.01
CA ILE A 654 -5.55 1.15 31.39
C ILE A 654 -7.07 1.30 31.37
N SER A 655 -7.55 2.39 31.96
CA SER A 655 -8.99 2.70 31.96
C SER A 655 -9.30 3.83 31.00
N LYS A 656 -10.38 3.66 30.23
CA LYS A 656 -10.87 4.63 29.24
C LYS A 656 -12.31 5.00 29.52
N LEU A 657 -12.60 6.29 29.56
CA LEU A 657 -13.94 6.83 29.73
C LEU A 657 -14.74 6.70 28.43
N ASN A 658 -15.92 6.06 28.50
CA ASN A 658 -16.77 5.77 27.34
C ASN A 658 -18.16 6.44 27.42
N GLY A 659 -18.67 6.70 28.62
CA GLY A 659 -19.99 7.33 28.83
C GLY A 659 -19.91 8.78 29.28
N PHE A 660 -19.82 9.72 28.34
CA PHE A 660 -20.04 11.14 28.59
C PHE A 660 -21.15 11.69 27.68
N HIS A 661 -21.89 12.67 28.21
CA HIS A 661 -22.95 13.39 27.51
C HIS A 661 -22.85 14.89 27.86
N ILE A 662 -23.37 15.75 26.99
CA ILE A 662 -23.10 17.20 27.00
C ILE A 662 -24.40 17.91 27.33
N SER A 663 -24.46 18.57 28.49
CA SER A 663 -25.55 19.47 28.81
C SER A 663 -25.28 20.87 28.23
N ALA A 664 -26.15 21.29 27.30
CA ALA A 664 -26.13 22.64 26.74
C ALA A 664 -26.79 23.62 27.73
N GLY A 665 -26.09 23.96 28.81
CA GLY A 665 -26.54 25.06 29.67
C GLY A 665 -26.02 25.05 31.10
N GLY A 666 -25.20 26.07 31.41
CA GLY A 666 -25.27 26.75 32.70
C GLY A 666 -24.43 26.16 33.83
N LYS A 667 -23.54 27.02 34.35
CA LYS A 667 -22.91 26.93 35.67
C LYS A 667 -23.88 26.39 36.74
N ASP A 668 -23.57 25.26 37.38
CA ASP A 668 -23.41 25.15 38.85
C ASP A 668 -23.03 23.72 39.28
N LYS A 669 -21.89 23.60 39.99
CA LYS A 669 -21.61 22.70 41.13
C LYS A 669 -22.01 21.21 41.04
N ASN A 670 -21.08 20.32 40.65
CA ASN A 670 -20.64 19.12 41.43
C ASN A 670 -19.83 18.06 40.66
N ASP A 671 -19.14 18.45 39.60
CA ASP A 671 -18.25 17.62 38.80
C ASP A 671 -17.32 16.68 39.60
N VAL A 672 -16.56 17.20 40.58
CA VAL A 672 -15.62 16.38 41.38
C VAL A 672 -16.33 15.35 42.28
N LYS A 673 -17.59 15.58 42.67
CA LYS A 673 -18.35 14.61 43.49
C LYS A 673 -18.64 13.33 42.74
N GLN A 674 -18.82 13.39 41.42
CA GLN A 674 -19.00 12.20 40.60
C GLN A 674 -17.73 11.33 40.62
N LEU A 675 -16.54 11.95 40.58
CA LEU A 675 -15.27 11.24 40.78
C LEU A 675 -15.21 10.59 42.17
N GLY A 676 -15.63 11.30 43.22
CA GLY A 676 -15.72 10.75 44.58
C GLY A 676 -16.67 9.55 44.70
N LEU A 677 -17.84 9.61 44.05
CA LEU A 677 -18.81 8.50 43.98
C LEU A 677 -18.22 7.31 43.23
N PHE A 678 -17.59 7.54 42.08
CA PHE A 678 -16.93 6.52 41.27
C PHE A 678 -15.80 5.82 42.06
N MET A 679 -14.97 6.58 42.78
CA MET A 679 -13.94 6.02 43.66
C MET A 679 -14.55 5.11 44.74
N TRP A 680 -15.69 5.51 45.30
CA TRP A 680 -16.44 4.68 46.25
C TRP A 680 -17.03 3.42 45.61
N GLU A 681 -17.52 3.48 44.36
CA GLU A 681 -18.00 2.29 43.62
C GLU A 681 -16.85 1.28 43.41
N VAL A 682 -15.68 1.76 42.98
CA VAL A 682 -14.46 0.94 42.81
C VAL A 682 -14.02 0.32 44.14
N GLN A 683 -14.07 1.07 45.24
CA GLN A 683 -13.69 0.59 46.57
C GLN A 683 -14.68 -0.43 47.16
N HIS A 684 -15.99 -0.24 46.97
CA HIS A 684 -17.00 -1.15 47.51
C HIS A 684 -16.88 -2.56 46.93
N GLN A 685 -16.38 -2.72 45.70
CA GLN A 685 -16.14 -4.05 45.12
C GLN A 685 -15.10 -4.85 45.92
N ARG A 686 -14.09 -4.19 46.48
CA ARG A 686 -13.09 -4.81 47.35
C ARG A 686 -13.64 -5.23 48.71
N LEU A 687 -14.63 -4.51 49.24
CA LEU A 687 -15.17 -4.74 50.60
C LEU A 687 -16.21 -5.87 50.68
N SER A 688 -16.54 -6.52 49.55
CA SER A 688 -17.51 -7.63 49.50
C SER A 688 -16.98 -8.95 50.07
N HIS A 689 -15.66 -9.11 50.23
CA HIS A 689 -15.04 -10.27 50.86
C HIS A 689 -14.10 -9.85 52.01
N LYS A 690 -14.31 -10.49 53.17
CA LYS A 690 -13.60 -10.20 54.43
C LYS A 690 -12.14 -10.61 54.35
N ASP A 691 -11.35 -9.89 55.16
CA ASP A 691 -9.98 -10.19 55.58
C ASP A 691 -8.87 -9.60 54.69
N ASP A 692 -8.51 -8.33 54.91
CA ASP A 692 -7.14 -8.04 55.33
C ASP A 692 -6.96 -6.64 55.96
N GLN A 693 -6.08 -6.57 56.96
CA GLN A 693 -5.80 -5.40 57.79
C GLN A 693 -4.81 -4.42 57.13
N ARG A 694 -5.00 -3.12 57.39
CA ARG A 694 -4.04 -2.00 57.24
C ARG A 694 -3.44 -1.79 55.85
N TRP A 695 -4.27 -1.30 54.93
CA TRP A 695 -3.82 -0.68 53.69
C TRP A 695 -3.91 0.86 53.77
N SER A 696 -3.33 1.61 52.82
CA SER A 696 -3.55 3.07 52.61
C SER A 696 -4.99 3.44 52.20
N SER A 697 -5.94 2.55 52.51
CA SER A 697 -7.39 2.76 52.48
C SER A 697 -7.74 4.10 53.09
N ASP A 698 -7.09 4.51 54.18
CA ASP A 698 -7.39 5.80 54.83
C ASP A 698 -7.14 6.97 53.88
N VAL A 699 -6.03 6.99 53.13
CA VAL A 699 -5.68 8.09 52.22
C VAL A 699 -6.52 8.05 50.93
N TYR A 700 -6.75 6.88 50.35
CA TYR A 700 -7.64 6.75 49.19
C TYR A 700 -9.08 7.15 49.54
N THR A 701 -9.59 6.65 50.67
CA THR A 701 -10.93 6.96 51.18
C THR A 701 -11.03 8.43 51.57
N ASP A 702 -9.97 9.02 52.11
CA ASP A 702 -9.89 10.45 52.41
C ASP A 702 -9.98 11.30 51.14
N ILE A 703 -9.23 10.96 50.07
CA ILE A 703 -9.36 11.64 48.77
C ILE A 703 -10.78 11.49 48.22
N ALA A 704 -11.36 10.29 48.26
CA ALA A 704 -12.74 10.05 47.81
C ALA A 704 -13.76 10.87 48.62
N THR A 705 -13.57 10.93 49.95
CA THR A 705 -14.45 11.64 50.87
C THR A 705 -14.34 13.15 50.69
N GLN A 706 -13.12 13.68 50.54
CA GLN A 706 -12.91 15.10 50.24
C GLN A 706 -13.48 15.49 48.87
N CYS A 707 -13.44 14.60 47.87
CA CYS A 707 -14.16 14.80 46.61
C CYS A 707 -15.69 14.87 46.83
N LEU A 708 -16.26 14.03 47.70
CA LEU A 708 -17.71 14.00 48.00
C LEU A 708 -18.20 15.16 48.88
N GLU A 709 -17.44 15.51 49.91
CA GLU A 709 -17.73 16.63 50.80
C GLU A 709 -17.55 17.95 50.06
N GLY A 710 -16.72 17.92 49.00
CA GLY A 710 -16.46 19.04 48.11
C GLY A 710 -15.27 19.86 48.58
N ASP A 711 -14.42 19.35 49.47
CA ASP A 711 -13.17 19.98 49.88
C ASP A 711 -12.16 20.04 48.72
N ILE A 712 -12.21 19.08 47.80
CA ILE A 712 -11.52 19.15 46.51
C ILE A 712 -12.49 19.73 45.48
N HIS A 713 -12.19 20.94 44.99
CA HIS A 713 -13.07 21.69 44.09
C HIS A 713 -12.73 21.53 42.60
N LYS A 714 -11.59 20.90 42.26
CA LYS A 714 -11.13 20.72 40.87
C LYS A 714 -10.66 19.29 40.61
N TYR A 715 -10.96 18.75 39.43
CA TYR A 715 -10.49 17.41 39.03
C TYR A 715 -8.96 17.31 39.04
N ARG A 716 -8.27 18.39 38.67
CA ARG A 716 -6.80 18.43 38.63
C ARG A 716 -6.19 18.16 40.00
N GLU A 717 -6.76 18.76 41.05
CA GLU A 717 -6.29 18.55 42.41
C GLU A 717 -6.53 17.11 42.89
N ALA A 718 -7.70 16.53 42.59
CA ALA A 718 -7.97 15.12 42.89
C ALA A 718 -7.01 14.18 42.15
N ASN A 719 -6.75 14.46 40.86
CA ASN A 719 -5.84 13.69 40.01
C ASN A 719 -4.40 13.74 40.52
N ASP A 720 -3.91 14.92 40.91
CA ASP A 720 -2.54 15.10 41.44
C ASP A 720 -2.35 14.31 42.74
N ARG A 721 -3.35 14.32 43.65
CA ARG A 721 -3.32 13.52 44.88
C ARG A 721 -3.36 12.01 44.61
N LEU A 722 -4.14 11.56 43.63
CA LEU A 722 -4.19 10.16 43.21
C LEU A 722 -2.85 9.69 42.60
N LYS A 723 -2.22 10.52 41.78
CA LYS A 723 -0.88 10.28 41.24
C LYS A 723 0.16 10.16 42.34
N GLN A 724 0.13 11.07 43.30
CA GLN A 724 1.03 11.01 44.46
C GLN A 724 0.82 9.70 45.25
N LEU A 725 -0.44 9.35 45.55
CA LEU A 725 -0.77 8.11 46.25
C LEU A 725 -0.32 6.86 45.47
N TYR A 726 -0.43 6.87 44.14
CA TYR A 726 0.05 5.80 43.27
C TYR A 726 1.57 5.62 43.39
N LEU A 727 2.33 6.72 43.30
CA LEU A 727 3.79 6.74 43.40
C LEU A 727 4.30 6.27 44.78
N GLU A 728 3.59 6.67 45.84
CA GLU A 728 3.87 6.25 47.22
C GLU A 728 3.55 4.76 47.44
N SER A 729 2.45 4.26 46.86
CA SER A 729 2.00 2.87 47.01
C SER A 729 2.82 1.87 46.18
N ALA A 730 3.50 2.32 45.12
CA ALA A 730 4.30 1.47 44.23
C ALA A 730 5.67 1.03 44.82
N SER A 731 6.01 1.35 46.08
CA SER A 731 7.33 1.06 46.64
C SER A 731 7.45 -0.33 47.30
N THR A 732 7.62 -1.38 46.51
CA THR A 732 8.52 -2.51 46.88
C THR A 732 9.01 -3.26 45.64
N LYS A 733 10.33 -3.15 45.38
CA LYS A 733 11.15 -4.07 44.59
C LYS A 733 10.84 -4.27 43.09
N GLU A 734 10.47 -3.21 42.35
CA GLU A 734 10.60 -3.18 40.88
C GLU A 734 10.61 -1.72 40.37
N ARG A 735 11.58 -0.90 40.81
CA ARG A 735 11.73 0.49 40.34
C ARG A 735 12.75 0.57 39.19
N LYS A 736 12.27 0.83 37.97
CA LYS A 736 12.71 1.97 37.10
C LYS A 736 12.15 2.03 35.66
N ASN A 737 11.32 1.09 35.20
CA ASN A 737 10.85 1.07 33.78
C ASN A 737 9.32 1.15 33.57
N ARG A 738 8.54 1.70 34.50
CA ARG A 738 7.05 1.64 34.39
C ARG A 738 6.34 2.91 34.84
N LEU A 739 6.70 4.03 34.23
CA LEU A 739 5.78 5.14 34.01
C LEU A 739 5.47 5.14 32.51
N PRO A 740 4.22 5.38 32.06
CA PRO A 740 4.00 5.75 30.67
C PRO A 740 4.86 6.99 30.40
N SER A 741 5.73 6.89 29.41
CA SER A 741 6.77 7.87 29.05
C SER A 741 6.15 9.20 28.64
N GLY A 742 5.81 10.05 29.62
CA GLY A 742 5.21 11.36 29.37
C GLY A 742 4.91 12.23 30.59
N LEU A 743 5.19 11.80 31.83
CA LEU A 743 4.80 12.53 33.05
C LEU A 743 5.96 12.96 33.97
N ASP A 744 7.22 12.71 33.61
CA ASP A 744 8.35 12.92 34.52
C ASP A 744 8.88 14.37 34.61
N ASN A 745 8.30 15.35 33.91
CA ASN A 745 8.80 16.74 33.95
C ASN A 745 7.73 17.77 34.30
N VAL A 746 7.07 17.64 35.45
CA VAL A 746 6.39 18.76 36.11
C VAL A 746 6.62 18.68 37.62
N TYR A 747 7.46 19.60 38.13
CA TYR A 747 7.84 19.89 39.53
C TYR A 747 8.89 19.01 40.24
N VAL A 748 10.16 19.43 40.11
CA VAL A 748 11.03 19.59 41.28
C VAL A 748 11.64 20.99 41.22
N GLU A 749 10.99 21.96 41.88
CA GLU A 749 11.63 23.14 42.45
C GLU A 749 10.65 23.82 43.43
N SER A 750 10.79 23.51 44.72
CA SER A 750 10.74 24.47 45.85
C SER A 750 10.64 23.75 47.21
N THR A 751 11.81 23.47 47.79
CA THR A 751 12.14 23.87 49.17
C THR A 751 13.57 24.35 49.19
#